data_AF-A0A925C5G4-F1
#
_entry.id   AF-A0A925C5G4-F1
#
_cell.length_a   1.000
_cell.length_b   1.000
_cell.length_c   1.000
_cell.angle_alpha   90.00
_cell.angle_beta   90.00
_cell.angle_gamma   90.00
#
_symmetry.space_group_name_H-M   'P 1'
#
loop_
_entity.id
_entity.type
_entity.pdbx_description
1 polymer ?
#
loop_
_entity_poly.entity_id
_entity_poly.type
_entity_poly.pdbx_seq_one_letter_code
_entity_poly.pdbx_strand_id
1 'polypeptide(L)'
;MSSRNDGGAAHRRSRLQAVATAAVADEGAGRVRRPDALTRVGRYVAFAALAGAFLALVVQVGLQVVMARLGPPPLQRVAYLLPGSAQHKAAQKSDLAPIVLAPDQVDPRYLAMLFAFEDRRFYSHFGVDPVGIARAARDLIMKQRIVSGGSTLTMQVARLLDNQHKRTPSVKLRQIIRAFQLERQLSKQQILRLYLALAPFGGRVKGVRAASLRYFGKEPQTLSNAEAALLVALPQAPEARRLDRDADAALRARNFVLKTVTAAGVLTPEEAQRAQLEPVAAESAPMPPNPEMKPAFKPAANVAALFTGLTLGLNFVAPATAAPIEPPAAPAFMSSEQPLLLSVRRKLLGPLPEGTTQADRDGLWMFYSARTEPVWVDKAGWTPKAAAAIEEIKRADDWGLQASAFEIPVLAASAAGSRSSENDLANAELGLSLAALKYARYARGGRIEDPASQLSSYLDRKPTLRHPLLVMEQLSASNAPGEYLRSLHPQQPQFEKLRQQYLARRGGGAPTLVTIPTKGSKLYPGTTHKDIALVRERLGVHAVDGATDAYDDELAEVVKAFQEKRDISPANGVINAKTRRALNEGKQVSPTTLLANMEQWRWMPRDLGETYVWVNVPEYTVSVIDHGQVVHSERVVVGELDKQTPIFSKDLETIYFHPRWNVPESIKVKEILPSLARGGGYFHRQGMKLVRNGREVKASSVNWGKADIRNYDVYQPSGPSNALGR
;
A
#
# COMPACT_ATOMS: atom_id res chain seq x y z
N MET A 1 73.95 -75.57 -45.14
CA MET A 1 74.95 -74.47 -45.14
C MET A 1 74.19 -73.20 -45.46
N SER A 2 73.91 -72.33 -44.50
CA SER A 2 74.79 -71.36 -43.85
C SER A 2 74.57 -69.94 -44.42
N SER A 3 74.09 -69.07 -43.53
CA SER A 3 74.33 -67.62 -43.43
C SER A 3 73.85 -66.61 -44.51
N ARG A 4 73.24 -65.54 -43.96
CA ARG A 4 73.33 -64.10 -44.27
C ARG A 4 72.56 -63.49 -45.46
N ASN A 5 71.98 -62.34 -45.09
CA ASN A 5 71.96 -61.02 -45.74
C ASN A 5 70.63 -60.46 -46.26
N ASP A 6 70.30 -59.30 -45.68
CA ASP A 6 69.65 -58.08 -46.17
C ASP A 6 68.72 -58.09 -47.39
N GLY A 7 67.60 -57.38 -47.19
CA GLY A 7 67.23 -56.30 -48.10
C GLY A 7 65.99 -56.52 -48.98
N GLY A 8 64.93 -55.78 -48.64
CA GLY A 8 64.19 -55.01 -49.65
C GLY A 8 62.93 -55.63 -50.29
N ALA A 9 61.90 -54.78 -50.32
CA ALA A 9 60.80 -54.72 -51.28
C ALA A 9 59.70 -55.80 -51.22
N ALA A 10 58.59 -55.45 -50.57
CA ALA A 10 57.31 -56.13 -50.72
C ALA A 10 56.49 -55.54 -51.87
N HIS A 11 56.24 -56.35 -52.90
CA HIS A 11 55.10 -56.15 -53.79
C HIS A 11 54.43 -57.47 -54.13
N ARG A 12 53.13 -57.51 -53.81
CA ARG A 12 52.05 -58.24 -54.49
C ARG A 12 51.97 -59.77 -54.41
N ARG A 13 50.70 -60.14 -54.23
CA ARG A 13 50.01 -61.31 -54.78
C ARG A 13 50.23 -62.60 -54.00
N SER A 14 49.20 -63.05 -53.30
CA SER A 14 48.19 -63.97 -53.86
C SER A 14 48.28 -65.27 -53.04
N ARG A 15 47.30 -66.15 -52.89
CA ARG A 15 46.19 -66.59 -53.73
C ARG A 15 45.58 -67.75 -52.92
N LEU A 16 44.25 -67.93 -53.02
CA LEU A 16 43.58 -69.24 -53.11
C LEU A 16 43.67 -70.15 -51.86
N GLN A 17 42.75 -71.04 -51.54
CA GLN A 17 41.61 -71.69 -52.20
C GLN A 17 40.79 -72.26 -51.02
N ALA A 18 39.46 -72.12 -50.97
CA ALA A 18 38.47 -73.14 -51.37
C ALA A 18 38.69 -74.48 -50.59
N VAL A 19 37.76 -75.10 -49.86
CA VAL A 19 36.32 -75.37 -50.08
C VAL A 19 35.71 -75.86 -48.74
N ALA A 20 34.39 -75.70 -48.59
CA ALA A 20 33.41 -76.27 -47.64
C ALA A 20 33.86 -77.48 -46.79
N THR A 21 33.39 -77.68 -45.55
CA THR A 21 31.99 -77.98 -45.20
C THR A 21 31.82 -78.02 -43.67
N ALA A 22 30.57 -77.87 -43.22
CA ALA A 22 29.97 -78.32 -41.96
C ALA A 22 29.58 -77.22 -40.95
N ALA A 23 28.36 -77.43 -40.45
CA ALA A 23 27.50 -76.49 -39.79
C ALA A 23 27.73 -76.39 -38.28
N VAL A 24 26.99 -75.44 -37.69
CA VAL A 24 26.61 -75.30 -36.28
C VAL A 24 27.46 -74.32 -35.45
N ALA A 25 26.77 -73.21 -35.14
CA ALA A 25 26.79 -72.42 -33.90
C ALA A 25 28.10 -71.79 -33.37
N ASP A 26 28.03 -70.46 -33.33
CA ASP A 26 28.19 -69.62 -32.13
C ASP A 26 29.45 -68.74 -31.96
N GLU A 27 29.12 -67.50 -31.57
CA GLU A 27 29.87 -66.39 -30.96
C GLU A 27 31.15 -65.79 -31.60
N GLY A 28 31.09 -64.45 -31.80
CA GLY A 28 32.28 -63.59 -31.65
C GLY A 28 32.38 -62.34 -32.53
N ALA A 29 31.65 -61.26 -32.16
CA ALA A 29 31.99 -59.82 -32.29
C ALA A 29 32.63 -59.29 -33.61
N GLY A 30 32.08 -58.32 -34.35
CA GLY A 30 31.49 -57.05 -33.91
C GLY A 30 32.32 -55.86 -34.41
N ARG A 31 31.91 -55.20 -35.51
CA ARG A 31 32.31 -53.80 -35.81
C ARG A 31 31.26 -53.08 -36.63
N VAL A 32 30.34 -52.42 -35.92
CA VAL A 32 29.33 -51.51 -36.44
C VAL A 32 30.00 -50.19 -36.84
N ARG A 33 29.80 -49.75 -38.09
CA ARG A 33 30.11 -48.38 -38.55
C ARG A 33 29.30 -47.38 -37.72
N ARG A 34 29.99 -46.51 -36.97
CA ARG A 34 29.38 -45.44 -36.17
C ARG A 34 28.70 -44.41 -37.10
N PRO A 35 27.46 -43.96 -36.80
CA PRO A 35 26.84 -42.86 -37.53
C PRO A 35 27.46 -41.52 -37.13
N ASP A 36 27.73 -40.69 -38.14
CA ASP A 36 28.36 -39.37 -38.09
C ASP A 36 27.71 -38.46 -37.04
N ALA A 37 28.55 -37.81 -36.23
CA ALA A 37 28.13 -36.91 -35.14
C ALA A 37 27.20 -35.78 -35.60
N LEU A 38 27.27 -35.36 -36.87
CA LEU A 38 26.42 -34.34 -37.49
C LEU A 38 24.93 -34.74 -37.58
N THR A 39 24.61 -36.05 -37.70
CA THR A 39 23.21 -36.53 -37.77
C THR A 39 22.54 -36.67 -36.39
N ARG A 40 23.33 -36.84 -35.32
CA ARG A 40 22.82 -36.88 -33.94
C ARG A 40 22.43 -35.50 -33.45
N VAL A 41 23.26 -34.47 -33.70
CA VAL A 41 22.94 -33.08 -33.35
C VAL A 41 21.67 -32.61 -34.07
N GLY A 42 21.51 -32.94 -35.37
CA GLY A 42 20.28 -32.64 -36.12
C GLY A 42 19.02 -33.29 -35.54
N ARG A 43 19.11 -34.52 -35.03
CA ARG A 43 17.99 -35.20 -34.35
C ARG A 43 17.64 -34.58 -33.00
N TYR A 44 18.63 -34.15 -32.21
CA TYR A 44 18.39 -33.44 -30.96
C TYR A 44 17.77 -32.06 -31.18
N VAL A 45 18.21 -31.32 -32.20
CA VAL A 45 17.61 -30.03 -32.58
C VAL A 45 16.18 -30.22 -33.07
N ALA A 46 15.91 -31.23 -33.90
CA ALA A 46 14.56 -31.55 -34.37
C ALA A 46 13.65 -32.00 -33.22
N PHE A 47 14.14 -32.82 -32.30
CA PHE A 47 13.39 -33.24 -31.12
C PHE A 47 13.11 -32.06 -30.17
N ALA A 48 14.08 -31.18 -29.94
CA ALA A 48 13.89 -29.97 -29.15
C ALA A 48 12.88 -29.00 -29.80
N ALA A 49 12.91 -28.86 -31.13
CA ALA A 49 11.93 -28.08 -31.88
C ALA A 49 10.52 -28.67 -31.78
N LEU A 50 10.37 -29.99 -31.93
CA LEU A 50 9.09 -30.70 -31.78
C LEU A 50 8.55 -30.65 -30.36
N ALA A 51 9.41 -30.82 -29.35
CA ALA A 51 9.05 -30.68 -27.94
C ALA A 51 8.63 -29.23 -27.61
N GLY A 52 9.33 -28.24 -28.16
CA GLY A 52 8.97 -26.83 -28.05
C GLY A 52 7.62 -26.52 -28.72
N ALA A 53 7.37 -27.06 -29.92
CA ALA A 53 6.10 -26.91 -30.62
C ALA A 53 4.94 -27.59 -29.87
N PHE A 54 5.17 -28.78 -29.31
CA PHE A 54 4.17 -29.47 -28.47
C PHE A 54 3.88 -28.69 -27.19
N LEU A 55 4.90 -28.16 -26.51
CA LEU A 55 4.72 -27.31 -25.33
C LEU A 55 3.94 -26.04 -25.66
N ALA A 56 4.26 -25.38 -26.78
CA ALA A 56 3.52 -24.21 -27.26
C ALA A 56 2.05 -24.55 -27.55
N LEU A 57 1.78 -25.71 -28.16
CA LEU A 57 0.42 -26.20 -28.41
C LEU A 57 -0.34 -26.45 -27.10
N VAL A 58 0.29 -27.11 -26.12
CA VAL A 58 -0.32 -27.35 -24.79
C VAL A 58 -0.63 -26.04 -24.08
N VAL A 59 0.30 -25.07 -24.09
CA VAL A 59 0.09 -23.73 -23.52
C VAL A 59 -1.04 -23.01 -24.25
N GLN A 60 -1.10 -23.11 -25.58
CA GLN A 60 -2.14 -22.49 -26.39
C GLN A 60 -3.53 -23.10 -26.13
N VAL A 61 -3.64 -24.43 -26.09
CA VAL A 61 -4.89 -25.13 -25.77
C VAL A 61 -5.31 -24.82 -24.33
N GLY A 62 -4.37 -24.86 -23.37
CA GLY A 62 -4.63 -24.47 -21.99
C GLY A 62 -5.15 -23.04 -21.87
N LEU A 63 -4.54 -22.09 -22.60
CA LEU A 63 -5.00 -20.71 -22.66
C LEU A 63 -6.43 -20.61 -23.22
N GLN A 64 -6.76 -21.31 -24.31
CA GLN A 64 -8.11 -21.32 -24.88
C GLN A 64 -9.15 -21.89 -23.91
N VAL A 65 -8.83 -22.99 -23.22
CA VAL A 65 -9.73 -23.59 -22.21
C VAL A 65 -10.00 -22.63 -21.06
N VAL A 66 -8.96 -21.95 -20.56
CA VAL A 66 -9.12 -20.98 -19.47
C VAL A 66 -9.88 -19.73 -19.94
N MET A 67 -9.65 -19.26 -21.16
CA MET A 67 -10.40 -18.16 -21.78
C MET A 67 -11.89 -18.50 -21.90
N ALA A 68 -12.22 -19.72 -22.31
CA ALA A 68 -13.60 -20.20 -22.41
C ALA A 68 -14.29 -20.25 -21.03
N ARG A 69 -13.58 -20.70 -19.99
CA ARG A 69 -14.10 -20.74 -18.61
C ARG A 69 -14.29 -19.35 -18.00
N LEU A 70 -13.47 -18.37 -18.36
CA LEU A 70 -13.55 -17.00 -17.87
C LEU A 70 -14.69 -16.19 -18.52
N GLY A 71 -15.18 -16.62 -19.68
CA GLY A 71 -16.18 -15.88 -20.45
C GLY A 71 -15.61 -14.61 -21.12
N PRO A 72 -16.41 -13.90 -21.93
CA PRO A 72 -15.98 -12.70 -22.64
C PRO A 72 -15.68 -11.52 -21.69
N PRO A 73 -14.85 -10.54 -22.10
CA PRO A 73 -14.64 -9.31 -21.34
C PRO A 73 -15.94 -8.50 -21.23
N PRO A 74 -16.18 -7.76 -20.13
CA PRO A 74 -17.45 -7.11 -19.84
C PRO A 74 -17.55 -5.77 -20.56
N LEU A 75 -17.29 -5.76 -21.88
CA LEU A 75 -17.19 -4.56 -22.72
C LEU A 75 -18.51 -3.79 -22.81
N GLN A 76 -19.64 -4.46 -22.60
CA GLN A 76 -20.98 -3.83 -22.59
C GLN A 76 -21.08 -2.67 -21.59
N ARG A 77 -20.33 -2.71 -20.47
CA ARG A 77 -20.32 -1.65 -19.46
C ARG A 77 -19.61 -0.37 -19.91
N VAL A 78 -18.75 -0.48 -20.90
CA VAL A 78 -17.87 0.60 -21.37
C VAL A 78 -18.03 0.84 -22.87
N ALA A 79 -19.04 0.24 -23.50
CA ALA A 79 -19.22 0.33 -24.94
C ALA A 79 -19.54 1.76 -25.41
N TYR A 80 -20.07 2.63 -24.55
CA TYR A 80 -20.20 4.07 -24.81
C TYR A 80 -18.85 4.80 -25.01
N LEU A 81 -17.74 4.24 -24.50
CA LEU A 81 -16.39 4.78 -24.69
C LEU A 81 -15.72 4.26 -25.98
N LEU A 82 -16.28 3.23 -26.62
CA LEU A 82 -15.66 2.57 -27.77
C LEU A 82 -16.24 3.08 -29.10
N PRO A 83 -15.40 3.62 -30.01
CA PRO A 83 -15.87 4.12 -31.31
C PRO A 83 -16.64 3.07 -32.11
N GLY A 84 -17.70 3.52 -32.78
CA GLY A 84 -18.52 2.68 -33.66
C GLY A 84 -19.70 1.95 -32.99
N SER A 85 -19.78 1.91 -31.66
CA SER A 85 -20.94 1.34 -30.97
C SER A 85 -22.16 2.28 -31.04
N ALA A 86 -23.38 1.72 -31.02
CA ALA A 86 -24.60 2.52 -30.95
C ALA A 86 -24.64 3.41 -29.69
N GLN A 87 -24.10 2.88 -28.58
CA GLN A 87 -24.00 3.59 -27.30
C GLN A 87 -23.01 4.75 -27.37
N HIS A 88 -21.92 4.63 -28.12
CA HIS A 88 -20.93 5.70 -28.31
C HIS A 88 -21.52 6.86 -29.11
N LYS A 89 -22.24 6.55 -30.20
CA LYS A 89 -22.96 7.56 -30.99
C LYS A 89 -24.03 8.28 -30.15
N ALA A 90 -24.70 7.57 -29.24
CA ALA A 90 -25.65 8.17 -28.31
C ALA A 90 -24.95 9.03 -27.23
N ALA A 91 -23.85 8.56 -26.66
CA ALA A 91 -23.08 9.28 -25.64
C ALA A 91 -22.43 10.56 -26.18
N GLN A 92 -22.04 10.58 -27.46
CA GLN A 92 -21.50 11.77 -28.11
C GLN A 92 -22.56 12.87 -28.35
N LYS A 93 -23.85 12.51 -28.30
CA LYS A 93 -25.00 13.43 -28.45
C LYS A 93 -25.68 13.78 -27.12
N SER A 94 -25.15 13.31 -25.99
CA SER A 94 -25.67 13.57 -24.66
C SER A 94 -24.65 14.29 -23.80
N ASP A 95 -25.02 14.59 -22.55
CA ASP A 95 -24.14 15.19 -21.54
C ASP A 95 -22.89 14.35 -21.20
N LEU A 96 -22.75 13.15 -21.79
CA LEU A 96 -21.59 12.26 -21.67
C LEU A 96 -20.44 12.63 -22.61
N ALA A 97 -20.68 13.51 -23.59
CA ALA A 97 -19.66 13.92 -24.56
C ALA A 97 -18.33 14.40 -23.93
N PRO A 98 -18.31 15.11 -22.79
CA PRO A 98 -17.07 15.52 -22.13
C PRO A 98 -16.19 14.36 -21.62
N ILE A 99 -16.77 13.19 -21.35
CA ILE A 99 -16.09 12.02 -20.78
C ILE A 99 -15.46 11.15 -21.89
N VAL A 100 -15.98 11.27 -23.11
CA VAL A 100 -15.60 10.45 -24.27
C VAL A 100 -14.33 11.04 -24.92
N LEU A 101 -13.20 10.96 -24.21
CA LEU A 101 -11.91 11.48 -24.68
C LEU A 101 -11.34 10.59 -25.79
N ALA A 102 -11.00 11.15 -26.94
CA ALA A 102 -10.19 10.48 -27.93
C ALA A 102 -8.68 10.64 -27.58
N PRO A 103 -7.81 9.65 -27.84
CA PRO A 103 -6.39 9.74 -27.45
C PRO A 103 -5.64 10.96 -28.02
N ASP A 104 -6.08 11.48 -29.16
CA ASP A 104 -5.60 12.72 -29.81
C ASP A 104 -6.03 14.00 -29.09
N GLN A 105 -6.98 13.90 -28.16
CA GLN A 105 -7.40 14.98 -27.27
C GLN A 105 -6.60 14.98 -25.94
N VAL A 106 -5.41 14.42 -25.94
CA VAL A 106 -4.47 14.45 -24.81
C VAL A 106 -3.13 14.95 -25.32
N ASP A 107 -2.42 15.73 -24.49
CA ASP A 107 -1.09 16.21 -24.84
C ASP A 107 -0.18 15.02 -25.24
N PRO A 108 0.44 15.04 -26.44
CA PRO A 108 1.37 14.00 -26.88
C PRO A 108 2.50 13.73 -25.88
N ARG A 109 2.94 14.75 -25.12
CA ARG A 109 3.95 14.64 -24.07
C ARG A 109 3.46 13.81 -22.89
N TYR A 110 2.20 13.98 -22.48
CA TYR A 110 1.59 13.12 -21.45
C TYR A 110 1.60 11.65 -21.91
N LEU A 111 1.22 11.39 -23.16
CA LEU A 111 1.23 10.03 -23.71
C LEU A 111 2.66 9.46 -23.78
N ALA A 112 3.64 10.26 -24.20
CA ALA A 112 5.04 9.85 -24.22
C ALA A 112 5.57 9.51 -22.82
N MET A 113 5.24 10.32 -21.82
CA MET A 113 5.58 10.05 -20.41
C MET A 113 4.88 8.79 -19.89
N LEU A 114 3.59 8.63 -20.20
CA LEU A 114 2.80 7.46 -19.82
C LEU A 114 3.42 6.18 -20.38
N PHE A 115 3.76 6.14 -21.67
CA PHE A 115 4.41 4.97 -22.26
C PHE A 115 5.81 4.75 -21.69
N ALA A 116 6.63 5.80 -21.56
CA ALA A 116 7.97 5.66 -21.01
C ALA A 116 8.00 5.11 -19.58
N PHE A 117 6.97 5.44 -18.79
CA PHE A 117 6.85 5.07 -17.39
C PHE A 117 6.10 3.74 -17.17
N GLU A 118 4.91 3.58 -17.75
CA GLU A 118 4.04 2.42 -17.51
C GLU A 118 4.32 1.26 -18.50
N ASP A 119 4.51 1.57 -19.79
CA ASP A 119 4.52 0.55 -20.84
C ASP A 119 5.23 0.99 -22.12
N ARG A 120 6.57 0.92 -22.12
CA ARG A 120 7.43 1.43 -23.21
C ARG A 120 7.14 0.79 -24.56
N ARG A 121 6.60 -0.42 -24.56
CA ARG A 121 6.39 -1.27 -25.74
C ARG A 121 4.93 -1.52 -26.01
N PHE A 122 4.06 -0.64 -25.52
CA PHE A 122 2.61 -0.77 -25.60
C PHE A 122 2.13 -1.17 -27.00
N TYR A 123 2.67 -0.56 -28.06
CA TYR A 123 2.28 -0.85 -29.45
C TYR A 123 2.90 -2.13 -30.05
N SER A 124 3.97 -2.66 -29.46
CA SER A 124 4.71 -3.81 -30.01
C SER A 124 4.36 -5.16 -29.38
N HIS A 125 3.72 -5.17 -28.21
CA HIS A 125 3.34 -6.42 -27.53
C HIS A 125 1.84 -6.69 -27.65
N PHE A 126 1.41 -7.94 -27.44
CA PHE A 126 0.01 -8.33 -27.49
C PHE A 126 -0.52 -8.61 -26.07
N GLY A 127 -0.90 -7.55 -25.34
CA GLY A 127 -1.44 -7.63 -23.98
C GLY A 127 -0.42 -7.80 -22.87
N VAL A 128 0.62 -8.61 -23.06
CA VAL A 128 1.71 -8.83 -22.09
C VAL A 128 3.05 -8.59 -22.78
N ASP A 129 4.00 -7.92 -22.11
CA ASP A 129 5.35 -7.67 -22.62
C ASP A 129 6.33 -8.77 -22.13
N PRO A 130 6.70 -9.76 -22.98
CA PRO A 130 7.55 -10.87 -22.55
C PRO A 130 8.96 -10.43 -22.19
N VAL A 131 9.50 -9.45 -22.91
CA VAL A 131 10.83 -8.90 -22.63
C VAL A 131 10.78 -7.99 -21.40
N GLY A 132 9.62 -7.36 -21.13
CA GLY A 132 9.37 -6.61 -19.90
C GLY A 132 9.34 -7.52 -18.68
N ILE A 133 8.69 -8.68 -18.80
CA ILE A 133 8.69 -9.75 -17.79
C ILE A 133 10.11 -10.31 -17.58
N ALA A 134 10.83 -10.63 -18.65
CA ALA A 134 12.19 -11.16 -18.55
C ALA A 134 13.15 -10.16 -17.87
N ARG A 135 13.04 -8.88 -18.21
CA ARG A 135 13.77 -7.80 -17.54
C ARG A 135 13.39 -7.68 -16.07
N ALA A 136 12.10 -7.73 -15.73
CA ALA A 136 11.63 -7.68 -14.35
C ALA A 136 12.09 -8.89 -13.53
N ALA A 137 12.09 -10.09 -14.13
CA ALA A 137 12.62 -11.30 -13.51
C ALA A 137 14.14 -11.21 -13.28
N ARG A 138 14.89 -10.72 -14.26
CA ARG A 138 16.32 -10.43 -14.10
C ARG A 138 16.58 -9.39 -13.01
N ASP A 139 15.82 -8.30 -12.98
CA ASP A 139 15.95 -7.26 -11.96
C ASP A 139 15.62 -7.81 -10.57
N LEU A 140 14.63 -8.71 -10.44
CA LEU A 140 14.29 -9.40 -9.19
C LEU A 140 15.44 -10.29 -8.69
N ILE A 141 16.06 -11.06 -9.60
CA ILE A 141 17.18 -11.94 -9.28
C ILE A 141 18.42 -11.13 -8.90
N MET A 142 18.74 -10.08 -9.67
CA MET A 142 19.96 -9.28 -9.50
C MET A 142 19.88 -8.29 -8.33
N LYS A 143 18.71 -7.68 -8.10
CA LYS A 143 18.55 -6.59 -7.11
C LYS A 143 17.82 -7.04 -5.84
N GLN A 144 17.47 -8.34 -5.73
CA GLN A 144 16.76 -8.97 -4.60
C GLN A 144 15.49 -8.24 -4.12
N ARG A 145 14.91 -7.39 -4.97
CA ARG A 145 13.67 -6.64 -4.70
C ARG A 145 12.94 -6.37 -6.02
N ILE A 146 11.63 -6.18 -5.97
CA ILE A 146 10.83 -5.83 -7.15
C ILE A 146 11.13 -4.37 -7.52
N VAL A 147 12.03 -4.16 -8.49
CA VAL A 147 12.43 -2.80 -8.93
C VAL A 147 11.62 -2.32 -10.14
N SER A 148 10.99 -3.22 -10.90
CA SER A 148 10.23 -2.88 -12.10
C SER A 148 8.86 -3.56 -12.14
N GLY A 149 7.82 -2.79 -12.49
CA GLY A 149 6.47 -3.30 -12.66
C GLY A 149 6.34 -4.05 -13.98
N GLY A 150 6.06 -5.35 -13.94
CA GLY A 150 5.79 -6.17 -15.14
C GLY A 150 4.34 -6.09 -15.65
N SER A 151 3.61 -5.01 -15.38
CA SER A 151 2.18 -4.89 -15.74
C SER A 151 2.03 -3.90 -16.89
N THR A 152 1.43 -4.34 -18.00
CA THR A 152 1.16 -3.52 -19.19
C THR A 152 -0.10 -2.67 -19.02
N LEU A 153 -0.28 -1.64 -19.87
CA LEU A 153 -1.50 -0.84 -19.88
C LEU A 153 -2.74 -1.70 -20.15
N THR A 154 -2.65 -2.69 -21.04
CA THR A 154 -3.74 -3.64 -21.32
C THR A 154 -4.12 -4.46 -20.08
N MET A 155 -3.15 -4.91 -19.29
CA MET A 155 -3.42 -5.61 -18.02
C MET A 155 -4.07 -4.69 -16.99
N GLN A 156 -3.72 -3.39 -16.99
CA GLN A 156 -4.37 -2.41 -16.12
C GLN A 156 -5.83 -2.19 -16.54
N VAL A 157 -6.13 -2.05 -17.83
CA VAL A 157 -7.51 -1.96 -18.34
C VAL A 157 -8.30 -3.22 -17.98
N ALA A 158 -7.72 -4.41 -18.16
CA ALA A 158 -8.34 -5.66 -17.75
C ALA A 158 -8.71 -5.68 -16.27
N ARG A 159 -7.81 -5.19 -15.40
CA ARG A 159 -8.08 -5.04 -13.96
C ARG A 159 -9.23 -4.07 -13.67
N LEU A 160 -9.26 -2.93 -14.37
CA LEU A 160 -10.30 -1.90 -14.19
C LEU A 160 -11.69 -2.40 -14.62
N LEU A 161 -11.78 -3.23 -15.67
CA LEU A 161 -13.05 -3.77 -16.16
C LEU A 161 -13.64 -4.87 -15.26
N ASP A 162 -12.80 -5.64 -14.58
CA ASP A 162 -13.24 -6.77 -13.75
C ASP A 162 -13.63 -6.38 -12.30
N ASN A 163 -13.44 -5.12 -11.88
CA ASN A 163 -13.73 -4.60 -10.52
C ASN A 163 -13.11 -5.42 -9.36
N GLN A 164 -11.99 -6.13 -9.59
CA GLN A 164 -11.35 -6.98 -8.58
C GLN A 164 -10.16 -6.27 -7.91
N HIS A 165 -10.30 -5.97 -6.61
CA HIS A 165 -9.29 -5.25 -5.81
C HIS A 165 -8.32 -6.18 -5.05
N LYS A 166 -8.51 -7.51 -5.09
CA LYS A 166 -7.68 -8.48 -4.35
C LYS A 166 -6.35 -8.75 -5.07
N ARG A 167 -5.22 -8.64 -4.36
CA ARG A 167 -3.86 -8.91 -4.87
C ARG A 167 -3.45 -10.37 -4.63
N THR A 168 -4.05 -11.32 -5.35
CA THR A 168 -3.62 -12.73 -5.32
C THR A 168 -2.92 -13.14 -6.64
N PRO A 169 -2.01 -14.12 -6.62
CA PRO A 169 -1.41 -14.66 -7.85
C PRO A 169 -2.45 -15.14 -8.88
N SER A 170 -3.58 -15.68 -8.41
CA SER A 170 -4.71 -16.10 -9.26
C SER A 170 -5.41 -14.93 -9.97
N VAL A 171 -5.52 -13.77 -9.34
CA VAL A 171 -6.04 -12.55 -9.97
C VAL A 171 -5.05 -12.02 -11.01
N LYS A 172 -3.74 -12.14 -10.76
CA LYS A 172 -2.71 -11.74 -11.71
C LYS A 172 -2.73 -12.57 -12.98
N LEU A 173 -2.88 -13.90 -12.86
CA LEU A 173 -3.07 -14.79 -14.00
C LEU A 173 -4.34 -14.44 -14.79
N ARG A 174 -5.44 -14.14 -14.09
CA ARG A 174 -6.67 -13.67 -14.74
C ARG A 174 -6.45 -12.38 -15.55
N GLN A 175 -5.72 -11.41 -15.01
CA GLN A 175 -5.40 -10.15 -15.72
C GLN A 175 -4.62 -10.40 -17.01
N ILE A 176 -3.65 -11.34 -16.99
CA ILE A 176 -2.89 -11.74 -18.17
C ILE A 176 -3.84 -12.29 -19.25
N ILE A 177 -4.69 -13.24 -18.87
CA ILE A 177 -5.63 -13.89 -19.80
C ILE A 177 -6.65 -12.88 -20.33
N ARG A 178 -7.17 -12.02 -19.46
CA ARG A 178 -8.12 -10.97 -19.83
C ARG A 178 -7.48 -9.91 -20.74
N ALA A 179 -6.21 -9.58 -20.56
CA ALA A 179 -5.46 -8.70 -21.46
C ALA A 179 -5.37 -9.30 -22.88
N PHE A 180 -5.13 -10.61 -23.00
CA PHE A 180 -5.20 -11.30 -24.29
C PHE A 180 -6.60 -11.26 -24.91
N GLN A 181 -7.67 -11.40 -24.12
CA GLN A 181 -9.05 -11.26 -24.64
C GLN A 181 -9.31 -9.86 -25.18
N LEU A 182 -8.87 -8.82 -24.47
CA LEU A 182 -9.04 -7.44 -24.90
C LEU A 182 -8.30 -7.15 -26.20
N GLU A 183 -7.06 -7.61 -26.36
CA GLU A 183 -6.25 -7.37 -27.57
C GLU A 183 -6.75 -8.13 -28.80
N ARG A 184 -7.52 -9.21 -28.59
CA ARG A 184 -8.23 -9.90 -29.69
C ARG A 184 -9.48 -9.16 -30.16
N GLN A 185 -10.06 -8.32 -29.31
CA GLN A 185 -11.37 -7.68 -29.56
C GLN A 185 -11.27 -6.17 -29.79
N LEU A 186 -10.21 -5.54 -29.29
CA LEU A 186 -10.01 -4.10 -29.29
C LEU A 186 -8.65 -3.76 -29.91
N SER A 187 -8.62 -2.65 -30.66
CA SER A 187 -7.37 -2.06 -31.14
C SER A 187 -6.59 -1.42 -29.99
N LYS A 188 -5.28 -1.21 -30.20
CA LYS A 188 -4.42 -0.48 -29.23
C LYS A 188 -4.97 0.90 -28.88
N GLN A 189 -5.51 1.60 -29.86
CA GLN A 189 -6.14 2.90 -29.64
C GLN A 189 -7.39 2.80 -28.77
N GLN A 190 -8.21 1.76 -28.96
CA GLN A 190 -9.39 1.50 -28.12
C GLN A 190 -9.00 1.13 -26.69
N ILE A 191 -7.95 0.31 -26.50
CA ILE A 191 -7.43 -0.03 -25.17
C ILE A 191 -6.90 1.22 -24.46
N LEU A 192 -6.09 2.04 -25.15
CA LEU A 192 -5.59 3.30 -24.62
C LEU A 192 -6.73 4.23 -24.23
N ARG A 193 -7.76 4.35 -25.08
CA ARG A 193 -8.96 5.14 -24.80
C ARG A 193 -9.66 4.69 -23.52
N LEU A 194 -9.84 3.38 -23.34
CA LEU A 194 -10.41 2.84 -22.11
C LEU A 194 -9.55 3.16 -20.89
N TYR A 195 -8.22 3.07 -21.00
CA TYR A 195 -7.33 3.46 -19.92
C TYR A 195 -7.50 4.94 -19.55
N LEU A 196 -7.43 5.84 -20.53
CA LEU A 196 -7.55 7.28 -20.34
C LEU A 196 -8.89 7.68 -19.73
N ALA A 197 -9.96 6.92 -19.96
CA ALA A 197 -11.29 7.17 -19.40
C ALA A 197 -11.53 6.54 -18.03
N LEU A 198 -10.91 5.40 -17.73
CA LEU A 198 -11.24 4.59 -16.54
C LEU A 198 -10.19 4.61 -15.44
N ALA A 199 -8.96 5.08 -15.73
CA ALA A 199 -7.88 5.12 -14.75
C ALA A 199 -8.31 5.94 -13.52
N PRO A 200 -8.12 5.43 -12.29
CA PRO A 200 -8.49 6.13 -11.08
C PRO A 200 -7.44 7.18 -10.70
N PHE A 201 -7.89 8.40 -10.40
CA PHE A 201 -7.02 9.50 -9.97
C PHE A 201 -7.31 9.96 -8.53
N GLY A 202 -8.06 9.16 -7.77
CA GLY A 202 -8.33 9.40 -6.35
C GLY A 202 -9.70 10.03 -6.10
N GLY A 203 -10.27 9.77 -4.92
CA GLY A 203 -11.66 10.08 -4.61
C GLY A 203 -12.62 9.47 -5.65
N ARG A 204 -13.55 10.29 -6.14
CA ARG A 204 -14.49 9.92 -7.20
C ARG A 204 -13.99 10.21 -8.62
N VAL A 205 -12.71 10.59 -8.78
CA VAL A 205 -12.15 11.03 -10.06
C VAL A 205 -11.64 9.83 -10.87
N LYS A 206 -12.29 9.57 -12.01
CA LYS A 206 -11.90 8.55 -12.99
C LYS A 206 -11.69 9.21 -14.36
N GLY A 207 -10.56 8.90 -14.97
CA GLY A 207 -10.14 9.40 -16.27
C GLY A 207 -9.27 10.65 -16.24
N VAL A 208 -8.38 10.75 -17.22
CA VAL A 208 -7.33 11.78 -17.32
C VAL A 208 -7.94 13.17 -17.44
N ARG A 209 -9.00 13.33 -18.25
CA ARG A 209 -9.67 14.63 -18.41
C ARG A 209 -10.33 15.10 -17.13
N ALA A 210 -11.07 14.22 -16.46
CA ALA A 210 -11.68 14.55 -15.18
C ALA A 210 -10.61 14.95 -14.13
N ALA A 211 -9.47 14.25 -14.12
CA ALA A 211 -8.35 14.57 -13.22
C ALA A 211 -7.67 15.89 -13.57
N SER A 212 -7.38 16.13 -14.85
CA SER A 212 -6.78 17.38 -15.34
C SER A 212 -7.61 18.60 -14.96
N LEU A 213 -8.92 18.54 -15.21
CA LEU A 213 -9.85 19.61 -14.85
C LEU A 213 -9.99 19.77 -13.34
N ARG A 214 -10.10 18.66 -12.60
CA ARG A 214 -10.31 18.69 -11.15
C ARG A 214 -9.10 19.19 -10.37
N TYR A 215 -7.89 18.84 -10.80
CA TYR A 215 -6.67 19.18 -10.08
C TYR A 215 -6.03 20.48 -10.55
N PHE A 216 -6.13 20.79 -11.85
CA PHE A 216 -5.40 21.93 -12.43
C PHE A 216 -6.30 22.94 -13.15
N GLY A 217 -7.61 22.69 -13.25
CA GLY A 217 -8.52 23.56 -14.02
C GLY A 217 -8.22 23.60 -15.52
N LYS A 218 -7.41 22.66 -16.03
CA LYS A 218 -6.87 22.65 -17.40
C LYS A 218 -7.40 21.49 -18.20
N GLU A 219 -7.53 21.68 -19.51
CA GLU A 219 -7.76 20.59 -20.44
C GLU A 219 -6.48 19.72 -20.59
N PRO A 220 -6.60 18.40 -20.83
CA PRO A 220 -5.44 17.50 -20.92
C PRO A 220 -4.40 17.86 -21.98
N GLN A 221 -4.74 18.68 -22.96
CA GLN A 221 -3.85 19.15 -24.03
C GLN A 221 -2.94 20.30 -23.59
N THR A 222 -3.25 20.98 -22.49
CA THR A 222 -2.55 22.19 -22.04
C THR A 222 -1.77 21.97 -20.74
N LEU A 223 -1.49 20.72 -20.42
CA LEU A 223 -0.76 20.34 -19.21
C LEU A 223 0.71 20.77 -19.31
N SER A 224 1.26 21.24 -18.19
CA SER A 224 2.71 21.40 -18.05
C SER A 224 3.41 20.03 -17.90
N ASN A 225 4.73 20.02 -18.05
CA ASN A 225 5.52 18.79 -17.82
C ASN A 225 5.37 18.30 -16.37
N ALA A 226 5.22 19.21 -15.40
CA ALA A 226 5.04 18.87 -14.00
C ALA A 226 3.65 18.25 -13.74
N GLU A 227 2.60 18.85 -14.30
CA GLU A 227 1.22 18.37 -14.18
C GLU A 227 1.02 17.02 -14.89
N ALA A 228 1.56 16.87 -16.11
CA ALA A 228 1.52 15.62 -16.85
C ALA A 228 2.23 14.49 -16.10
N ALA A 229 3.44 14.74 -15.58
CA ALA A 229 4.18 13.76 -14.79
C ALA A 229 3.44 13.37 -13.50
N LEU A 230 2.74 14.32 -12.86
CA LEU A 230 1.92 14.04 -11.69
C LEU A 230 0.73 13.13 -12.04
N LEU A 231 0.01 13.41 -13.13
CA LEU A 231 -1.08 12.54 -13.59
C LEU A 231 -0.59 11.14 -13.99
N VAL A 232 0.57 11.01 -14.62
CA VAL A 232 1.14 9.67 -14.90
C VAL A 232 1.42 8.89 -13.62
N ALA A 233 1.85 9.58 -12.55
CA ALA A 233 2.21 8.93 -11.29
C ALA A 233 1.01 8.53 -10.43
N LEU A 234 -0.12 9.23 -10.56
CA LEU A 234 -1.27 9.16 -9.65
C LEU A 234 -1.97 7.79 -9.66
N PRO A 235 -2.28 7.16 -10.81
CA PRO A 235 -3.05 5.89 -10.89
C PRO A 235 -2.44 4.70 -10.14
N GLN A 236 -1.13 4.72 -9.90
CA GLN A 236 -0.44 3.65 -9.16
C GLN A 236 -0.81 3.60 -7.67
N ALA A 237 -1.14 4.75 -7.08
CA ALA A 237 -1.65 4.84 -5.71
C ALA A 237 -2.61 6.04 -5.59
N PRO A 238 -3.85 5.92 -6.12
CA PRO A 238 -4.73 7.05 -6.36
C PRO A 238 -5.04 7.87 -5.10
N GLU A 239 -5.33 7.23 -3.98
CA GLU A 239 -5.59 7.96 -2.73
C GLU A 239 -4.32 8.51 -2.08
N ALA A 240 -3.21 7.77 -2.14
CA ALA A 240 -1.98 8.14 -1.44
C ALA A 240 -1.14 9.19 -2.18
N ARG A 241 -1.44 9.48 -3.46
CA ARG A 241 -0.70 10.42 -4.31
C ARG A 241 -1.51 11.64 -4.70
N ARG A 242 -2.62 11.87 -4.01
CA ARG A 242 -3.49 13.03 -4.16
C ARG A 242 -2.81 14.26 -3.58
N LEU A 243 -2.65 15.30 -4.41
CA LEU A 243 -2.00 16.55 -4.02
C LEU A 243 -2.72 17.27 -2.88
N ASP A 244 -4.06 17.15 -2.82
CA ASP A 244 -4.93 17.70 -1.77
C ASP A 244 -4.91 16.92 -0.45
N ARG A 245 -4.35 15.70 -0.45
CA ARG A 245 -4.30 14.82 0.74
C ARG A 245 -2.88 14.61 1.26
N ASP A 246 -1.94 14.38 0.35
CA ASP A 246 -0.52 14.16 0.62
C ASP A 246 0.30 14.77 -0.53
N ALA A 247 0.43 16.11 -0.49
CA ALA A 247 1.19 16.86 -1.48
C ALA A 247 2.63 16.36 -1.63
N ASP A 248 3.22 15.96 -0.51
CA ASP A 248 4.56 15.39 -0.45
C ASP A 248 4.66 14.09 -1.27
N ALA A 249 3.72 13.16 -1.09
CA ALA A 249 3.69 11.91 -1.86
C ALA A 249 3.40 12.13 -3.34
N ALA A 250 2.53 13.08 -3.66
CA ALA A 250 2.23 13.51 -5.02
C ALA A 250 3.50 14.03 -5.73
N LEU A 251 4.21 14.97 -5.11
CA LEU A 251 5.43 15.57 -5.67
C LEU A 251 6.58 14.56 -5.82
N ARG A 252 6.71 13.61 -4.89
CA ARG A 252 7.68 12.50 -5.05
C ARG A 252 7.36 11.62 -6.24
N ALA A 253 6.11 11.24 -6.38
CA ALA A 253 5.66 10.38 -7.46
C ALA A 253 5.87 11.10 -8.81
N ARG A 254 5.54 12.39 -8.88
CA ARG A 254 5.84 13.28 -10.02
C ARG A 254 7.34 13.31 -10.34
N ASN A 255 8.20 13.61 -9.37
CA ASN A 255 9.65 13.72 -9.59
C ASN A 255 10.27 12.37 -10.00
N PHE A 256 9.73 11.25 -9.52
CA PHE A 256 10.13 9.92 -9.94
C PHE A 256 9.76 9.63 -11.40
N VAL A 257 8.55 10.03 -11.84
CA VAL A 257 8.18 10.00 -13.26
C VAL A 257 9.14 10.87 -14.06
N LEU A 258 9.35 12.13 -13.70
CA LEU A 258 10.26 13.05 -14.39
C LEU A 258 11.66 12.45 -14.57
N LYS A 259 12.24 11.87 -13.51
CA LYS A 259 13.53 11.18 -13.58
C LYS A 259 13.52 10.00 -14.55
N THR A 260 12.47 9.17 -14.51
CA THR A 260 12.35 7.97 -15.35
C THR A 260 12.18 8.32 -16.82
N VAL A 261 11.38 9.33 -17.13
CA VAL A 261 11.11 9.76 -18.52
C VAL A 261 12.29 10.54 -19.11
N THR A 262 13.05 11.28 -18.28
CA THR A 262 14.33 11.90 -18.68
C THR A 262 15.36 10.84 -19.05
N ALA A 263 15.52 9.81 -18.23
CA ALA A 263 16.41 8.68 -18.54
C ALA A 263 15.95 7.86 -19.76
N ALA A 264 14.69 8.00 -20.18
CA ALA A 264 14.15 7.41 -21.39
C ALA A 264 14.23 8.34 -22.61
N GLY A 265 14.78 9.55 -22.47
CA GLY A 265 14.91 10.54 -23.53
C GLY A 265 13.62 11.28 -23.91
N VAL A 266 12.56 11.18 -23.09
CA VAL A 266 11.28 11.86 -23.36
C VAL A 266 11.35 13.36 -23.02
N LEU A 267 12.12 13.71 -21.98
CA LEU A 267 12.40 15.09 -21.58
C LEU A 267 13.91 15.32 -21.56
N THR A 268 14.32 16.53 -21.88
CA THR A 268 15.68 17.00 -21.63
C THR A 268 15.92 17.22 -20.13
N PRO A 269 17.17 17.13 -19.63
CA PRO A 269 17.49 17.44 -18.23
C PRO A 269 16.99 18.81 -17.77
N GLU A 270 17.06 19.81 -18.64
CA GLU A 270 16.64 21.19 -18.36
C GLU A 270 15.12 21.31 -18.25
N GLU A 271 14.37 20.62 -19.11
CA GLU A 271 12.90 20.54 -19.01
C GLU A 271 12.45 19.80 -17.74
N ALA A 272 13.15 18.73 -17.38
CA ALA A 272 12.87 17.97 -16.18
C ALA A 272 13.17 18.78 -14.92
N GLN A 273 14.25 19.57 -14.90
CA GLN A 273 14.58 20.46 -13.80
C GLN A 273 13.55 21.59 -13.68
N ARG A 274 13.16 22.22 -14.80
CA ARG A 274 12.07 23.23 -14.79
C ARG A 274 10.76 22.65 -14.26
N ALA A 275 10.39 21.45 -14.69
CA ALA A 275 9.19 20.76 -14.21
C ALA A 275 9.26 20.36 -12.72
N GLN A 276 10.46 20.11 -12.18
CA GLN A 276 10.64 19.83 -10.76
C GLN A 276 10.43 21.09 -9.90
N LEU A 277 10.88 22.24 -10.40
CA LEU A 277 10.77 23.54 -9.73
C LEU A 277 9.38 24.16 -9.87
N GLU A 278 8.58 23.72 -10.84
CA GLU A 278 7.22 24.20 -11.05
C GLU A 278 6.33 23.88 -9.83
N PRO A 279 5.74 24.90 -9.19
CA PRO A 279 4.75 24.70 -8.15
C PRO A 279 3.46 24.18 -8.79
N VAL A 280 3.07 22.95 -8.46
CA VAL A 280 1.78 22.38 -8.88
C VAL A 280 0.86 22.47 -7.68
N ALA A 281 -0.18 23.31 -7.75
CA ALA A 281 -1.20 23.46 -6.73
C ALA A 281 -2.50 22.76 -7.18
N ALA A 282 -3.24 22.16 -6.24
CA ALA A 282 -4.56 21.62 -6.52
C ALA A 282 -5.58 22.76 -6.42
N GLU A 283 -6.10 23.25 -7.54
CA GLU A 283 -7.20 24.23 -7.50
C GLU A 283 -8.51 23.44 -7.38
N SER A 284 -9.27 23.63 -6.30
CA SER A 284 -10.52 22.90 -6.10
C SER A 284 -11.66 23.48 -6.93
N ALA A 285 -11.74 23.08 -8.20
CA ALA A 285 -12.89 23.40 -9.06
C ALA A 285 -14.09 22.45 -8.79
N PRO A 286 -15.34 22.94 -8.93
CA PRO A 286 -16.55 22.12 -8.80
C PRO A 286 -16.61 21.05 -9.90
N MET A 287 -17.11 19.87 -9.52
CA MET A 287 -17.07 18.65 -10.32
C MET A 287 -18.10 18.66 -11.46
N PRO A 288 -17.72 18.33 -12.72
CA PRO A 288 -18.71 17.98 -13.73
C PRO A 288 -19.40 16.64 -13.35
N PRO A 289 -20.71 16.48 -13.61
CA PRO A 289 -21.48 15.32 -13.18
C PRO A 289 -20.85 14.01 -13.67
N ASN A 290 -20.60 13.07 -12.74
CA ASN A 290 -20.19 11.70 -13.06
C ASN A 290 -21.45 10.83 -13.19
N PRO A 291 -21.75 10.29 -14.39
CA PRO A 291 -22.92 9.48 -14.60
C PRO A 291 -22.58 8.02 -14.30
N GLU A 292 -22.71 7.62 -13.03
CA GLU A 292 -22.81 6.20 -12.70
C GLU A 292 -24.17 5.68 -13.18
N MET A 293 -24.19 5.10 -14.38
CA MET A 293 -25.39 4.48 -14.93
C MET A 293 -25.65 3.15 -14.21
N LYS A 294 -26.78 3.08 -13.48
CA LYS A 294 -27.31 1.85 -12.90
C LYS A 294 -27.46 0.78 -14.00
N PRO A 295 -26.95 -0.45 -13.85
CA PRO A 295 -27.07 -1.47 -14.88
C PRO A 295 -28.49 -2.05 -14.86
N ALA A 296 -29.38 -1.46 -15.66
CA ALA A 296 -30.61 -2.11 -16.07
C ALA A 296 -30.45 -2.55 -17.52
N PHE A 297 -30.01 -3.78 -17.80
CA PHE A 297 -30.31 -4.43 -19.08
C PHE A 297 -30.24 -5.95 -18.99
N LYS A 298 -31.31 -6.60 -19.47
CA LYS A 298 -31.45 -8.05 -19.62
C LYS A 298 -30.65 -8.52 -20.84
N PRO A 299 -29.99 -9.69 -20.81
CA PRO A 299 -29.22 -10.18 -21.95
C PRO A 299 -30.18 -10.69 -23.04
N ALA A 300 -30.04 -10.16 -24.26
CA ALA A 300 -30.55 -10.81 -25.46
C ALA A 300 -29.47 -11.73 -26.04
N ALA A 301 -29.91 -12.89 -26.51
CA ALA A 301 -29.12 -14.03 -26.94
C ALA A 301 -28.50 -13.86 -28.35
N ASN A 302 -27.47 -14.67 -28.59
CA ASN A 302 -26.98 -15.22 -29.86
C ASN A 302 -26.80 -14.27 -31.06
N VAL A 303 -25.55 -14.13 -31.54
CA VAL A 303 -25.19 -14.46 -32.93
C VAL A 303 -23.76 -15.01 -32.95
N ALA A 304 -23.65 -16.26 -33.37
CA ALA A 304 -22.42 -16.87 -33.85
C ALA A 304 -22.30 -16.63 -35.37
N ALA A 305 -21.05 -16.64 -35.86
CA ALA A 305 -20.60 -17.04 -37.20
C ALA A 305 -19.93 -15.96 -38.08
N LEU A 306 -18.81 -16.43 -38.67
CA LEU A 306 -18.22 -16.11 -39.97
C LEU A 306 -17.40 -14.80 -40.11
N PHE A 307 -16.09 -14.92 -40.30
CA PHE A 307 -15.52 -15.09 -41.65
C PHE A 307 -14.04 -15.51 -41.63
N THR A 308 -13.71 -16.31 -42.62
CA THR A 308 -12.45 -17.00 -42.89
C THR A 308 -11.64 -16.21 -43.94
N GLY A 309 -10.32 -16.19 -43.80
CA GLY A 309 -9.36 -16.08 -44.92
C GLY A 309 -8.88 -14.69 -45.33
N LEU A 310 -7.58 -14.42 -45.15
CA LEU A 310 -6.67 -14.21 -46.29
C LEU A 310 -5.20 -14.24 -45.84
N THR A 311 -4.39 -14.89 -46.65
CA THR A 311 -2.94 -15.09 -46.55
C THR A 311 -2.14 -14.10 -47.40
N LEU A 312 -0.87 -13.94 -47.00
CA LEU A 312 0.32 -13.45 -47.74
C LEU A 312 0.59 -11.94 -47.89
N GLY A 313 1.85 -11.58 -47.63
CA GLY A 313 2.47 -10.34 -48.13
C GLY A 313 3.55 -9.75 -47.22
N LEU A 314 4.66 -10.45 -46.99
CA LEU A 314 5.89 -9.90 -46.39
C LEU A 314 6.59 -8.96 -47.39
N ASN A 315 6.91 -7.74 -46.96
CA ASN A 315 8.05 -6.99 -47.51
C ASN A 315 8.73 -6.22 -46.36
N PHE A 316 9.98 -6.60 -46.08
CA PHE A 316 10.89 -5.90 -45.20
C PHE A 316 11.48 -4.70 -45.94
N VAL A 317 11.36 -3.51 -45.35
CA VAL A 317 12.23 -2.38 -45.66
C VAL A 317 13.25 -2.27 -44.52
N ALA A 318 14.53 -2.39 -44.87
CA ALA A 318 15.65 -2.24 -43.95
C ALA A 318 15.78 -0.78 -43.45
N PRO A 319 16.22 -0.54 -42.20
CA PRO A 319 16.52 0.81 -41.75
C PRO A 319 17.88 1.26 -42.30
N ALA A 320 17.94 2.51 -42.76
CA ALA A 320 19.16 3.17 -43.16
C ALA A 320 20.09 3.37 -41.95
N THR A 321 21.36 3.08 -42.18
CA THR A 321 22.51 3.27 -41.29
C THR A 321 22.73 4.76 -41.01
N ALA A 322 22.67 5.15 -39.74
CA ALA A 322 23.14 6.46 -39.28
C ALA A 322 24.59 6.33 -38.76
N ALA A 323 25.44 7.25 -39.19
CA ALA A 323 26.87 7.33 -38.85
C ALA A 323 27.11 7.65 -37.35
N PRO A 324 28.31 7.35 -36.81
CA PRO A 324 28.62 7.57 -35.41
C PRO A 324 28.80 9.07 -35.12
N ILE A 325 28.06 9.59 -34.13
CA ILE A 325 28.27 10.92 -33.56
C ILE A 325 29.22 10.75 -32.37
N GLU A 326 30.35 11.47 -32.38
CA GLU A 326 31.28 11.55 -31.25
C GLU A 326 30.57 12.09 -29.99
N PRO A 327 30.87 11.57 -28.80
CA PRO A 327 30.26 12.04 -27.57
C PRO A 327 30.70 13.48 -27.27
N PRO A 328 29.77 14.40 -26.95
CA PRO A 328 30.16 15.72 -26.47
C PRO A 328 30.87 15.60 -25.12
N ALA A 329 31.93 16.40 -24.95
CA ALA A 329 32.68 16.51 -23.72
C ALA A 329 31.74 16.77 -22.52
N ALA A 330 31.99 16.06 -21.42
CA ALA A 330 31.23 16.19 -20.17
C ALA A 330 31.20 17.66 -19.70
N PRO A 331 30.05 18.18 -19.23
CA PRO A 331 29.99 19.53 -18.69
C PRO A 331 30.91 19.63 -17.46
N ALA A 332 31.78 20.63 -17.47
CA ALA A 332 32.59 21.00 -16.33
C ALA A 332 31.66 21.44 -15.17
N PHE A 333 31.68 20.69 -14.06
CA PHE A 333 31.10 21.14 -12.79
C PHE A 333 31.93 22.34 -12.30
N MET A 334 31.44 23.56 -12.53
CA MET A 334 32.11 24.78 -12.07
C MET A 334 31.95 24.97 -10.55
N SER A 335 33.03 24.64 -9.83
CA SER A 335 33.75 25.52 -8.88
C SER A 335 32.99 26.14 -7.70
N SER A 336 32.80 25.37 -6.64
CA SER A 336 33.51 25.51 -5.35
C SER A 336 32.92 24.48 -4.38
N GLU A 337 33.32 23.21 -4.48
CA GLU A 337 32.82 22.20 -3.53
C GLU A 337 33.36 22.55 -2.14
N GLN A 338 32.46 22.90 -1.21
CA GLN A 338 32.84 22.98 0.20
C GLN A 338 33.34 21.60 0.64
N PRO A 339 34.61 21.46 1.08
CA PRO A 339 35.21 20.17 1.41
C PRO A 339 34.38 19.33 2.40
N LEU A 340 33.73 20.01 3.35
CA LEU A 340 32.80 19.42 4.31
C LEU A 340 31.63 18.66 3.64
N LEU A 341 30.95 19.27 2.68
CA LEU A 341 29.80 18.63 2.00
C LEU A 341 30.24 17.46 1.11
N LEU A 342 31.45 17.52 0.53
CA LEU A 342 32.04 16.39 -0.18
C LEU A 342 32.32 15.22 0.78
N SER A 343 32.79 15.52 2.00
CA SER A 343 32.98 14.52 3.05
C SER A 343 31.64 13.88 3.48
N VAL A 344 30.59 14.67 3.67
CA VAL A 344 29.21 14.17 3.95
C VAL A 344 28.72 13.24 2.84
N ARG A 345 28.82 13.67 1.57
CA ARG A 345 28.41 12.85 0.41
C ARG A 345 29.18 11.54 0.33
N ARG A 346 30.49 11.55 0.63
CA ARG A 346 31.32 10.34 0.66
C ARG A 346 30.89 9.38 1.77
N LYS A 347 30.60 9.89 2.97
CA LYS A 347 30.09 9.09 4.09
C LYS A 347 28.73 8.46 3.78
N LEU A 348 27.87 9.15 3.04
CA LEU A 348 26.59 8.61 2.55
C LEU A 348 26.73 7.46 1.55
N LEU A 349 27.92 7.18 1.01
CA LEU A 349 28.19 5.99 0.18
C LEU A 349 28.67 4.80 1.03
N GLY A 350 29.09 5.05 2.28
CA GLY A 350 29.60 4.04 3.20
C GLY A 350 28.53 3.43 4.13
N PRO A 351 28.95 2.60 5.09
CA PRO A 351 28.06 2.12 6.14
C PRO A 351 27.51 3.30 6.97
N LEU A 352 26.23 3.20 7.36
CA LEU A 352 25.54 4.20 8.17
C LEU A 352 25.06 3.58 9.49
N PRO A 353 24.79 4.39 10.53
CA PRO A 353 24.30 3.91 11.83
C PRO A 353 23.08 3.00 11.73
N GLU A 354 22.95 2.08 12.68
CA GLU A 354 21.86 1.11 12.73
C GLU A 354 20.48 1.81 12.84
N GLY A 355 19.51 1.28 12.12
CA GLY A 355 18.16 1.87 12.01
C GLY A 355 18.04 3.00 10.97
N THR A 356 19.11 3.32 10.24
CA THR A 356 19.05 4.15 9.03
C THR A 356 18.41 3.37 7.89
N THR A 357 17.33 3.91 7.31
CA THR A 357 16.63 3.26 6.18
C THR A 357 17.27 3.66 4.85
N GLN A 358 17.00 2.88 3.79
CA GLN A 358 17.42 3.28 2.44
C GLN A 358 16.79 4.61 2.02
N ALA A 359 15.55 4.89 2.44
CA ALA A 359 14.89 6.16 2.17
C ALA A 359 15.61 7.34 2.84
N ASP A 360 16.16 7.15 4.06
CA ASP A 360 16.96 8.18 4.73
C ASP A 360 18.23 8.48 3.94
N ARG A 361 18.95 7.44 3.52
CA ARG A 361 20.16 7.58 2.68
C ARG A 361 19.85 8.29 1.37
N ASP A 362 18.83 7.84 0.65
CA ASP A 362 18.45 8.41 -0.65
C ASP A 362 18.00 9.88 -0.50
N GLY A 363 17.23 10.18 0.55
CA GLY A 363 16.77 11.54 0.84
C GLY A 363 17.92 12.49 1.21
N LEU A 364 18.87 12.03 2.05
CA LEU A 364 20.06 12.81 2.39
C LEU A 364 21.01 12.98 1.21
N TRP A 365 21.15 11.96 0.36
CA TRP A 365 21.92 12.07 -0.88
C TRP A 365 21.34 13.17 -1.77
N MET A 366 20.03 13.12 -2.05
CA MET A 366 19.36 14.15 -2.85
C MET A 366 19.52 15.54 -2.25
N PHE A 367 19.33 15.65 -0.93
CA PHE A 367 19.44 16.91 -0.20
C PHE A 367 20.85 17.50 -0.28
N TYR A 368 21.88 16.75 0.09
CA TYR A 368 23.26 17.25 0.09
C TYR A 368 23.89 17.35 -1.30
N SER A 369 23.39 16.63 -2.31
CA SER A 369 23.83 16.80 -3.70
C SER A 369 23.39 18.14 -4.30
N ALA A 370 22.26 18.69 -3.87
CA ALA A 370 21.73 19.95 -4.39
C ALA A 370 22.22 21.21 -3.65
N ARG A 371 22.98 21.06 -2.55
CA ARG A 371 23.37 22.15 -1.66
C ARG A 371 24.84 22.55 -1.77
N THR A 372 25.07 23.82 -1.47
CA THR A 372 26.39 24.46 -1.39
C THR A 372 26.82 24.75 0.05
N GLU A 373 25.91 24.72 1.03
CA GLU A 373 26.18 25.02 2.44
C GLU A 373 25.61 23.95 3.40
N PRO A 374 26.28 23.69 4.55
CA PRO A 374 25.76 22.85 5.62
C PRO A 374 24.52 23.46 6.30
N VAL A 375 23.76 22.63 7.00
CA VAL A 375 22.55 22.99 7.74
C VAL A 375 22.83 23.19 9.22
N TRP A 376 23.64 22.31 9.80
CA TRP A 376 23.75 22.17 11.25
C TRP A 376 25.01 22.79 11.82
N VAL A 377 26.09 22.77 11.05
CA VAL A 377 27.41 23.20 11.52
C VAL A 377 27.95 24.40 10.75
N ASP A 378 28.78 25.19 11.42
CA ASP A 378 29.65 26.20 10.82
C ASP A 378 31.11 25.98 11.27
N LYS A 379 32.01 26.94 11.02
CA LYS A 379 33.43 26.83 11.40
C LYS A 379 33.66 26.82 12.92
N ALA A 380 32.70 27.30 13.72
CA ALA A 380 32.74 27.35 15.18
C ALA A 380 32.02 26.16 15.84
N GLY A 381 31.28 25.36 15.07
CA GLY A 381 30.65 24.13 15.53
C GLY A 381 29.15 24.12 15.29
N TRP A 382 28.35 23.77 16.30
CA TRP A 382 26.89 23.72 16.18
C TRP A 382 26.31 25.13 16.00
N THR A 383 25.49 25.28 14.97
CA THR A 383 24.67 26.48 14.78
C THR A 383 23.54 26.55 15.81
N PRO A 384 22.93 27.73 16.05
CA PRO A 384 21.71 27.84 16.87
C PRO A 384 20.57 26.96 16.37
N LYS A 385 20.48 26.76 15.05
CA LYS A 385 19.51 25.85 14.41
C LYS A 385 19.74 24.40 14.86
N ALA A 386 20.98 23.94 14.87
CA ALA A 386 21.33 22.61 15.37
C ALA A 386 21.02 22.47 16.86
N ALA A 387 21.37 23.46 17.68
CA ALA A 387 21.06 23.45 19.11
C ALA A 387 19.55 23.27 19.37
N ALA A 388 18.69 24.00 18.65
CA ALA A 388 17.24 23.87 18.78
C ALA A 388 16.70 22.49 18.37
N ALA A 389 17.27 21.88 17.31
CA ALA A 389 16.90 20.52 16.91
C ALA A 389 17.37 19.47 17.92
N ILE A 390 18.61 19.60 18.41
CA ILE A 390 19.22 18.73 19.43
C ILE A 390 18.39 18.75 20.72
N GLU A 391 17.97 19.93 21.19
CA GLU A 391 17.16 20.06 22.40
C GLU A 391 15.80 19.35 22.27
N GLU A 392 15.11 19.47 21.14
CA GLU A 392 13.86 18.72 20.93
C GLU A 392 14.09 17.20 20.84
N ILE A 393 15.18 16.75 20.22
CA ILE A 393 15.54 15.33 20.15
C ILE A 393 15.85 14.76 21.54
N LYS A 394 16.59 15.50 22.39
CA LYS A 394 16.86 15.08 23.79
C LYS A 394 15.58 14.92 24.59
N ARG A 395 14.53 15.68 24.27
CA ARG A 395 13.20 15.59 24.91
C ARG A 395 12.34 14.46 24.34
N ALA A 396 12.86 13.57 23.51
CA ALA A 396 12.09 12.48 22.93
C ALA A 396 11.39 11.59 24.00
N ASP A 397 11.98 11.42 25.18
CA ASP A 397 11.33 10.71 26.28
C ASP A 397 9.99 11.35 26.65
N ASP A 398 9.86 12.68 26.59
CA ASP A 398 8.61 13.41 26.93
C ASP A 398 7.46 13.10 25.96
N TRP A 399 7.80 12.55 24.80
CA TRP A 399 6.87 12.07 23.80
C TRP A 399 6.64 10.57 23.89
N GLY A 400 7.19 9.89 24.90
CA GLY A 400 7.11 8.44 25.01
C GLY A 400 7.95 7.71 23.96
N LEU A 401 8.94 8.40 23.38
CA LEU A 401 10.02 7.78 22.63
C LEU A 401 11.18 7.47 23.61
N GLN A 402 12.30 6.95 23.11
CA GLN A 402 13.50 6.73 23.91
C GLN A 402 14.59 7.69 23.41
N ALA A 403 15.01 8.65 24.22
CA ALA A 403 16.03 9.63 23.81
C ALA A 403 17.35 8.96 23.40
N SER A 404 17.72 7.87 24.07
CA SER A 404 18.90 7.06 23.74
C SER A 404 18.85 6.41 22.35
N ALA A 405 17.69 6.34 21.70
CA ALA A 405 17.58 5.82 20.34
C ALA A 405 18.09 6.79 19.27
N PHE A 406 18.35 8.05 19.63
CA PHE A 406 18.81 9.11 18.72
C PHE A 406 20.25 9.49 19.06
N GLU A 407 21.19 8.98 18.27
CA GLU A 407 22.61 9.28 18.45
C GLU A 407 22.90 10.72 17.98
N ILE A 408 23.22 11.60 18.93
CA ILE A 408 23.65 12.97 18.64
C ILE A 408 25.18 12.99 18.72
N PRO A 409 25.88 13.31 17.62
CA PRO A 409 27.34 13.38 17.62
C PRO A 409 27.85 14.37 18.66
N VAL A 410 28.93 14.01 19.37
CA VAL A 410 29.64 14.96 20.23
C VAL A 410 30.53 15.82 19.35
N LEU A 411 30.28 17.12 19.34
CA LEU A 411 31.16 18.11 18.74
C LEU A 411 31.76 18.92 19.88
N ALA A 412 33.07 18.80 20.09
CA ALA A 412 33.75 19.53 21.14
C ALA A 412 33.54 21.04 20.94
N ALA A 413 33.10 21.75 21.99
CA ALA A 413 33.12 23.19 21.97
C ALA A 413 34.56 23.63 21.69
N SER A 414 34.74 24.53 20.72
CA SER A 414 36.04 25.13 20.45
C SER A 414 36.59 25.74 21.73
N ALA A 415 37.45 25.03 22.45
CA ALA A 415 38.27 25.62 23.51
C ALA A 415 38.97 26.83 22.88
N ALA A 416 38.86 27.99 23.50
CA ALA A 416 39.22 29.30 22.96
C ALA A 416 40.45 29.24 22.03
N GLY A 417 40.21 29.18 20.71
CA GLY A 417 41.23 29.17 19.66
C GLY A 417 41.38 27.91 18.80
N SER A 418 40.81 26.74 19.16
CA SER A 418 40.92 25.51 18.34
C SER A 418 39.69 25.28 17.44
N ARG A 419 39.90 25.24 16.11
CA ARG A 419 38.84 24.93 15.12
C ARG A 419 38.58 23.42 15.09
N SER A 420 37.30 23.02 15.09
CA SER A 420 36.92 21.61 14.89
C SER A 420 37.41 21.12 13.52
N SER A 421 37.85 19.85 13.44
CA SER A 421 38.31 19.31 12.17
C SER A 421 37.16 19.19 11.18
N GLU A 422 37.45 19.30 9.89
CA GLU A 422 36.43 19.18 8.83
C GLU A 422 35.72 17.82 8.85
N ASN A 423 36.44 16.76 9.20
CA ASN A 423 35.86 15.42 9.33
C ASN A 423 34.91 15.33 10.52
N ASP A 424 35.20 16.01 11.64
CA ASP A 424 34.31 16.06 12.81
C ASP A 424 33.06 16.88 12.50
N LEU A 425 33.21 18.01 11.80
CA LEU A 425 32.08 18.81 11.33
C LEU A 425 31.20 18.02 10.35
N ALA A 426 31.79 17.28 9.41
CA ALA A 426 31.04 16.41 8.49
C ALA A 426 30.34 15.24 9.20
N ASN A 427 30.96 14.66 10.24
CA ASN A 427 30.33 13.64 11.08
C ASN A 427 29.14 14.22 11.86
N ALA A 428 29.30 15.42 12.43
CA ALA A 428 28.26 16.13 13.15
C ALA A 428 27.07 16.48 12.23
N GLU A 429 27.36 17.04 11.05
CA GLU A 429 26.38 17.40 10.02
C GLU A 429 25.54 16.18 9.60
N LEU A 430 26.19 15.08 9.23
CA LEU A 430 25.51 13.87 8.81
C LEU A 430 24.77 13.20 9.97
N GLY A 431 25.40 13.10 11.15
CA GLY A 431 24.84 12.42 12.30
C GLY A 431 23.59 13.11 12.84
N LEU A 432 23.58 14.45 12.96
CA LEU A 432 22.36 15.17 13.37
C LEU A 432 21.25 15.05 12.31
N SER A 433 21.61 15.05 11.02
CA SER A 433 20.62 14.81 9.95
C SER A 433 19.95 13.44 10.07
N LEU A 434 20.74 12.39 10.31
CA LEU A 434 20.23 11.03 10.53
C LEU A 434 19.38 10.92 11.80
N ALA A 435 19.82 11.55 12.89
CA ALA A 435 19.07 11.59 14.14
C ALA A 435 17.72 12.30 13.97
N ALA A 436 17.70 13.44 13.28
CA ALA A 436 16.48 14.20 12.98
C ALA A 436 15.51 13.41 12.08
N LEU A 437 16.01 12.70 11.07
CA LEU A 437 15.19 11.83 10.23
C LEU A 437 14.60 10.63 11.00
N LYS A 438 15.41 9.99 11.86
CA LYS A 438 14.96 8.90 12.73
C LYS A 438 13.89 9.41 13.71
N TYR A 439 14.10 10.58 14.31
CA TYR A 439 13.11 11.24 15.18
C TYR A 439 11.81 11.50 14.42
N ALA A 440 11.90 12.13 13.24
CA ALA A 440 10.73 12.43 12.42
C ALA A 440 9.93 11.18 12.04
N ARG A 441 10.62 10.07 11.71
CA ARG A 441 9.99 8.77 11.47
C ARG A 441 9.29 8.24 12.72
N TYR A 442 9.96 8.28 13.88
CA TYR A 442 9.42 7.75 15.14
C TYR A 442 8.25 8.58 15.67
N ALA A 443 8.31 9.91 15.59
CA ALA A 443 7.21 10.81 15.93
C ALA A 443 5.94 10.50 15.11
N ARG A 444 6.11 9.95 13.90
CA ARG A 444 5.03 9.52 13.00
C ARG A 444 4.73 8.01 13.03
N GLY A 445 5.22 7.28 14.04
CA GLY A 445 4.88 5.86 14.26
C GLY A 445 5.75 4.86 13.50
N GLY A 446 6.83 5.31 12.85
CA GLY A 446 7.74 4.45 12.09
C GLY A 446 8.68 3.59 12.93
N ARG A 447 8.41 3.45 14.24
CA ARG A 447 8.95 2.35 15.04
C ARG A 447 8.30 1.02 14.62
N ILE A 448 7.03 1.09 14.23
CA ILE A 448 6.19 -0.05 13.84
C ILE A 448 5.49 0.34 12.54
N GLU A 449 6.18 0.15 11.42
CA GLU A 449 5.71 0.56 10.09
C GLU A 449 4.54 -0.30 9.57
N ASP A 450 4.43 -1.54 10.05
CA ASP A 450 3.36 -2.47 9.70
C ASP A 450 2.84 -3.22 10.93
N PRO A 451 2.01 -2.57 11.77
CA PRO A 451 1.44 -3.18 12.98
C PRO A 451 0.75 -4.53 12.72
N ALA A 452 0.14 -4.68 11.55
CA ALA A 452 -0.53 -5.91 11.11
C ALA A 452 0.40 -7.13 11.08
N SER A 453 1.64 -6.95 10.62
CA SER A 453 2.64 -8.02 10.51
C SER A 453 3.60 -8.08 11.70
N GLN A 454 3.89 -6.94 12.31
CA GLN A 454 4.85 -6.84 13.42
C GLN A 454 4.23 -7.14 14.79
N LEU A 455 2.92 -6.92 14.96
CA LEU A 455 2.23 -7.10 16.24
C LEU A 455 1.07 -8.10 16.14
N SER A 456 0.07 -7.81 15.31
CA SER A 456 -1.15 -8.61 15.21
C SER A 456 -1.91 -8.27 13.94
N SER A 457 -2.39 -9.29 13.22
CA SER A 457 -3.16 -9.11 11.98
C SER A 457 -4.49 -8.38 12.17
N TYR A 458 -4.95 -8.21 13.41
CA TYR A 458 -6.11 -7.38 13.75
C TYR A 458 -5.81 -5.87 13.77
N LEU A 459 -4.54 -5.46 13.74
CA LEU A 459 -4.14 -4.04 13.72
C LEU A 459 -3.91 -3.56 12.29
N ASP A 460 -4.98 -3.38 11.51
CA ASP A 460 -4.94 -2.86 10.13
C ASP A 460 -4.95 -1.32 10.09
N ARG A 461 -3.92 -0.73 10.70
CA ARG A 461 -3.61 0.71 10.62
C ARG A 461 -2.14 0.87 10.29
N LYS A 462 -1.83 1.82 9.41
CA LYS A 462 -0.44 2.08 8.99
C LYS A 462 -0.07 3.53 9.27
N PRO A 463 1.08 3.79 9.91
CA PRO A 463 1.57 5.14 10.08
C PRO A 463 1.76 5.82 8.72
N THR A 464 1.46 7.11 8.67
CA THR A 464 1.77 7.95 7.50
C THR A 464 3.14 8.57 7.74
N LEU A 465 4.18 8.10 7.06
CA LEU A 465 5.56 8.62 7.24
C LEU A 465 5.86 9.76 6.24
N ARG A 466 6.57 10.80 6.67
CA ARG A 466 7.10 11.82 5.75
C ARG A 466 8.34 11.30 5.05
N HIS A 467 8.55 11.73 3.81
CA HIS A 467 9.77 11.37 3.09
C HIS A 467 10.98 12.14 3.61
N PRO A 468 12.15 11.49 3.76
CA PRO A 468 13.33 12.11 4.35
C PRO A 468 13.80 13.41 3.70
N LEU A 469 13.82 13.50 2.36
CA LEU A 469 14.17 14.75 1.66
C LEU A 469 13.33 15.94 2.14
N LEU A 470 12.01 15.76 2.26
CA LEU A 470 11.09 16.85 2.63
C LEU A 470 11.23 17.22 4.11
N VAL A 471 11.53 16.23 4.95
CA VAL A 471 11.88 16.50 6.36
C VAL A 471 13.13 17.37 6.43
N MET A 472 14.16 17.07 5.63
CA MET A 472 15.40 17.86 5.60
C MET A 472 15.20 19.26 5.01
N GLU A 473 14.42 19.40 3.93
CA GLU A 473 14.08 20.71 3.36
C GLU A 473 13.35 21.59 4.39
N GLN A 474 12.35 21.04 5.10
CA GLN A 474 11.62 21.78 6.13
C GLN A 474 12.49 22.14 7.34
N LEU A 475 13.34 21.22 7.80
CA LEU A 475 14.32 21.50 8.87
C LEU A 475 15.31 22.59 8.47
N SER A 476 15.79 22.54 7.23
CA SER A 476 16.71 23.54 6.70
C SER A 476 16.06 24.90 6.53
N ALA A 477 14.82 24.96 6.04
CA ALA A 477 14.11 26.21 5.78
C ALA A 477 13.58 26.86 7.09
N SER A 478 13.31 26.05 8.11
CA SER A 478 12.76 26.54 9.37
C SER A 478 13.80 27.30 10.22
N ASN A 479 13.36 28.41 10.81
CA ASN A 479 14.08 29.12 11.87
C ASN A 479 13.87 28.46 13.25
N ALA A 480 12.90 27.54 13.37
CA ALA A 480 12.55 26.82 14.58
C ALA A 480 12.43 25.31 14.29
N PRO A 481 13.54 24.61 14.01
CA PRO A 481 13.51 23.18 13.64
C PRO A 481 12.94 22.29 14.75
N GLY A 482 13.11 22.67 16.02
CA GLY A 482 12.49 21.96 17.15
C GLY A 482 10.96 22.00 17.11
N GLU A 483 10.36 23.14 16.75
CA GLU A 483 8.90 23.24 16.59
C GLU A 483 8.39 22.40 15.42
N TYR A 484 9.15 22.37 14.31
CA TYR A 484 8.82 21.49 13.20
C TYR A 484 8.88 20.02 13.62
N LEU A 485 9.94 19.56 14.29
CA LEU A 485 10.02 18.19 14.82
C LEU A 485 8.87 17.87 15.76
N ARG A 486 8.50 18.81 16.64
CA ARG A 486 7.35 18.69 17.54
C ARG A 486 6.03 18.52 16.77
N SER A 487 5.83 19.27 15.70
CA SER A 487 4.62 19.19 14.86
C SER A 487 4.40 17.82 14.22
N LEU A 488 5.46 16.99 14.14
CA LEU A 488 5.39 15.64 13.59
C LEU A 488 4.72 14.64 14.55
N HIS A 489 4.61 14.93 15.85
CA HIS A 489 3.78 14.12 16.76
C HIS A 489 2.29 14.32 16.50
N PRO A 490 1.41 13.36 16.84
CA PRO A 490 -0.04 13.52 16.70
C PRO A 490 -0.52 14.82 17.37
N GLN A 491 -1.37 15.59 16.68
CA GLN A 491 -1.84 16.91 17.13
C GLN A 491 -3.23 16.87 17.77
N GLN A 492 -3.84 15.68 17.83
CA GLN A 492 -5.18 15.51 18.38
C GLN A 492 -5.18 15.75 19.90
N PRO A 493 -6.21 16.43 20.46
CA PRO A 493 -6.29 16.72 21.89
C PRO A 493 -6.16 15.50 22.80
N GLN A 494 -6.62 14.34 22.34
CA GLN A 494 -6.55 13.07 23.06
C GLN A 494 -5.10 12.58 23.23
N PHE A 495 -4.25 12.78 22.22
CA PHE A 495 -2.83 12.42 22.31
C PHE A 495 -2.10 13.29 23.34
N GLU A 496 -2.37 14.59 23.34
CA GLU A 496 -1.77 15.52 24.32
C GLU A 496 -2.24 15.19 25.75
N LYS A 497 -3.52 14.87 25.95
CA LYS A 497 -4.03 14.38 27.25
C LYS A 497 -3.30 13.11 27.70
N LEU A 498 -3.09 12.14 26.80
CA LEU A 498 -2.32 10.93 27.11
C LEU A 498 -0.88 11.25 27.49
N ARG A 499 -0.23 12.15 26.75
CA ARG A 499 1.13 12.60 27.01
C ARG A 499 1.26 13.25 28.39
N GLN A 500 0.35 14.14 28.76
CA GLN A 500 0.33 14.77 30.08
C GLN A 500 0.20 13.73 31.19
N GLN A 501 -0.71 12.76 31.03
CA GLN A 501 -0.89 11.65 31.97
C GLN A 501 0.35 10.75 32.04
N TYR A 502 1.07 10.58 30.93
CA TYR A 502 2.33 9.83 30.88
C TYR A 502 3.45 10.54 31.62
N LEU A 503 3.65 11.84 31.36
CA LEU A 503 4.65 12.67 32.02
C LEU A 503 4.47 12.68 33.54
N ALA A 504 3.23 12.83 34.01
CA ALA A 504 2.90 12.80 35.44
C ALA A 504 3.27 11.47 36.14
N ARG A 505 3.30 10.35 35.39
CA ARG A 505 3.54 9.00 35.96
C ARG A 505 4.93 8.44 35.69
N ARG A 506 5.65 8.93 34.68
CA ARG A 506 6.98 8.44 34.31
C ARG A 506 8.02 8.66 35.42
N GLY A 507 7.87 9.71 36.22
CA GLY A 507 8.77 10.06 37.34
C GLY A 507 8.46 9.38 38.68
N GLY A 508 7.60 8.34 38.72
CA GLY A 508 7.24 7.64 39.95
C GLY A 508 6.19 8.34 40.83
N GLY A 509 5.82 9.59 40.52
CA GLY A 509 4.77 10.36 41.20
C GLY A 509 3.34 10.00 40.81
N ALA A 510 3.06 8.75 40.42
CA ALA A 510 1.68 8.35 40.16
C ALA A 510 0.92 8.41 41.50
N PRO A 511 -0.14 9.22 41.65
CA PRO A 511 -0.96 9.16 42.84
C PRO A 511 -1.51 7.74 42.95
N THR A 512 -1.11 7.04 44.01
CA THR A 512 -1.68 5.73 44.33
C THR A 512 -3.17 5.92 44.41
N LEU A 513 -3.91 5.20 43.57
CA LEU A 513 -5.36 5.28 43.54
C LEU A 513 -5.89 4.91 44.93
N VAL A 514 -6.34 5.91 45.70
CA VAL A 514 -6.83 5.72 47.07
C VAL A 514 -7.98 4.72 47.03
N THR A 515 -7.81 3.59 47.69
CA THR A 515 -8.82 2.54 47.70
C THR A 515 -9.73 2.74 48.91
N ILE A 516 -11.01 2.93 48.65
CA ILE A 516 -12.03 3.07 49.70
C ILE A 516 -12.50 1.67 50.08
N PRO A 517 -12.66 1.33 51.37
CA PRO A 517 -13.24 0.05 51.78
C PRO A 517 -14.58 -0.22 51.07
N THR A 518 -14.66 -1.34 50.34
CA THR A 518 -15.85 -1.73 49.56
C THR A 518 -16.98 -2.26 50.44
N LYS A 519 -16.64 -2.77 51.63
CA LYS A 519 -17.57 -3.16 52.69
C LYS A 519 -17.56 -2.08 53.77
N GLY A 520 -18.72 -1.49 54.05
CA GLY A 520 -18.87 -0.44 55.05
C GLY A 520 -20.32 0.01 55.18
N SER A 521 -20.63 0.74 56.26
CA SER A 521 -21.92 1.39 56.47
C SER A 521 -22.18 2.47 55.40
N LYS A 522 -23.46 2.77 55.18
CA LYS A 522 -23.87 3.92 54.36
C LYS A 522 -23.41 5.20 55.06
N LEU A 523 -22.75 6.10 54.33
CA LEU A 523 -22.36 7.41 54.85
C LEU A 523 -23.34 8.46 54.35
N TYR A 524 -23.85 9.27 55.26
CA TYR A 524 -24.83 10.33 54.97
C TYR A 524 -24.17 11.71 55.12
N PRO A 525 -24.58 12.71 54.32
CA PRO A 525 -24.19 14.10 54.57
C PRO A 525 -24.44 14.50 56.04
N GLY A 526 -23.52 15.28 56.61
CA GLY A 526 -23.53 15.70 58.02
C GLY A 526 -22.98 14.66 59.02
N THR A 527 -22.50 13.50 58.58
CA THR A 527 -21.93 12.46 59.46
C THR A 527 -20.41 12.49 59.50
N THR A 528 -19.81 11.96 60.57
CA THR A 528 -18.35 11.78 60.67
C THR A 528 -18.00 10.31 60.52
N HIS A 529 -17.03 9.99 59.65
CA HIS A 529 -16.58 8.62 59.46
C HIS A 529 -15.15 8.56 58.92
N LYS A 530 -14.34 7.62 59.40
CA LYS A 530 -12.92 7.44 58.99
C LYS A 530 -12.69 7.28 57.48
N ASP A 531 -13.69 6.74 56.78
CA ASP A 531 -13.62 6.56 55.33
C ASP A 531 -13.82 7.87 54.55
N ILE A 532 -14.32 8.95 55.17
CA ILE A 532 -14.56 10.24 54.51
C ILE A 532 -13.25 10.88 54.05
N ALA A 533 -12.18 10.78 54.85
CA ALA A 533 -10.86 11.23 54.43
C ALA A 533 -10.40 10.54 53.13
N LEU A 534 -10.63 9.22 53.02
CA LEU A 534 -10.32 8.46 51.81
C LEU A 534 -11.20 8.87 50.62
N VAL A 535 -12.48 9.16 50.86
CA VAL A 535 -13.40 9.64 49.82
C VAL A 535 -12.97 11.03 49.31
N ARG A 536 -12.59 11.94 50.21
CA ARG A 536 -12.06 13.27 49.89
C ARG A 536 -10.82 13.19 49.03
N GLU A 537 -9.84 12.41 49.46
CA GLU A 537 -8.60 12.20 48.71
C GLU A 537 -8.89 11.57 47.34
N ARG A 538 -9.83 10.62 47.29
CA ARG A 538 -10.25 9.95 46.04
C ARG A 538 -10.93 10.88 45.05
N LEU A 539 -11.70 11.86 45.53
CA LEU A 539 -12.44 12.84 44.72
C LEU A 539 -11.69 14.16 44.53
N GLY A 540 -10.54 14.35 45.20
CA GLY A 540 -9.75 15.58 45.13
C GLY A 540 -10.41 16.77 45.83
N VAL A 541 -11.19 16.53 46.90
CA VAL A 541 -11.92 17.56 47.65
C VAL A 541 -11.20 17.83 48.96
N HIS A 542 -10.89 19.09 49.26
CA HIS A 542 -10.26 19.47 50.53
C HIS A 542 -11.29 19.53 51.67
N ALA A 543 -10.86 19.40 52.92
CA ALA A 543 -11.77 19.50 54.07
C ALA A 543 -11.94 20.95 54.51
N VAL A 544 -13.17 21.36 54.80
CA VAL A 544 -13.44 22.65 55.45
C VAL A 544 -12.91 22.58 56.90
N ASP A 545 -12.17 23.62 57.30
CA ASP A 545 -11.57 23.76 58.64
C ASP A 545 -10.66 22.60 59.11
N GLY A 546 -10.15 21.79 58.18
CA GLY A 546 -9.24 20.67 58.49
C GLY A 546 -9.93 19.42 59.06
N ALA A 547 -11.27 19.39 59.14
CA ALA A 547 -12.03 18.24 59.62
C ALA A 547 -12.17 17.15 58.53
N THR A 548 -11.09 16.41 58.27
CA THR A 548 -11.00 15.43 57.16
C THR A 548 -12.02 14.31 57.19
N ASP A 549 -12.55 13.99 58.38
CA ASP A 549 -13.45 12.85 58.59
C ASP A 549 -14.92 13.27 58.58
N ALA A 550 -15.22 14.57 58.50
CA ALA A 550 -16.58 15.11 58.46
C ALA A 550 -17.12 15.12 57.03
N TYR A 551 -18.35 14.63 56.84
CA TYR A 551 -19.04 14.64 55.56
C TYR A 551 -19.84 15.95 55.40
N ASP A 552 -19.16 17.03 55.00
CA ASP A 552 -19.77 18.35 54.78
C ASP A 552 -20.57 18.44 53.47
N ASP A 553 -21.27 19.57 53.31
CA ASP A 553 -22.13 19.87 52.16
C ASP A 553 -21.33 19.95 50.85
N GLU A 554 -20.09 20.45 50.90
CA GLU A 554 -19.21 20.52 49.72
C GLU A 554 -18.90 19.12 49.18
N LEU A 555 -18.48 18.20 50.05
CA LEU A 555 -18.25 16.81 49.64
C LEU A 555 -19.54 16.13 49.18
N ALA A 556 -20.68 16.43 49.82
CA ALA A 556 -21.97 15.84 49.47
C ALA A 556 -22.39 16.20 48.04
N GLU A 557 -22.21 17.47 47.64
CA GLU A 557 -22.48 17.93 46.27
C GLU A 557 -21.51 17.31 45.26
N VAL A 558 -20.23 17.15 45.59
CA VAL A 558 -19.27 16.47 44.70
C VAL A 558 -19.62 14.99 44.54
N VAL A 559 -20.02 14.30 45.61
CA VAL A 559 -20.46 12.90 45.54
C VAL A 559 -21.74 12.77 44.73
N LYS A 560 -22.68 13.71 44.88
CA LYS A 560 -23.90 13.75 44.08
C LYS A 560 -23.60 13.95 42.59
N ALA A 561 -22.76 14.92 42.23
CA ALA A 561 -22.32 15.12 40.86
C ALA A 561 -21.58 13.90 40.29
N PHE A 562 -20.78 13.21 41.12
CA PHE A 562 -20.15 11.94 40.75
C PHE A 562 -21.19 10.84 40.48
N GLN A 563 -22.22 10.73 41.32
CA GLN A 563 -23.30 9.76 41.15
C GLN A 563 -24.10 10.02 39.87
N GLU A 564 -24.43 11.28 39.56
CA GLU A 564 -25.10 11.67 38.31
C GLU A 564 -24.24 11.29 37.10
N LYS A 565 -22.95 11.66 37.12
CA LYS A 565 -22.00 11.36 36.04
C LYS A 565 -21.80 9.85 35.79
N ARG A 566 -22.04 9.01 36.81
CA ARG A 566 -21.87 7.55 36.76
C ARG A 566 -23.20 6.80 36.66
N ASP A 567 -24.32 7.50 36.42
CA ASP A 567 -25.67 6.92 36.36
C ASP A 567 -26.03 6.09 37.61
N ILE A 568 -25.59 6.54 38.79
CA ILE A 568 -25.86 5.89 40.07
C ILE A 568 -27.11 6.53 40.69
N SER A 569 -28.26 5.86 40.52
CA SER A 569 -29.52 6.28 41.15
C SER A 569 -29.73 5.65 42.55
N PRO A 570 -30.28 6.40 43.54
CA PRO A 570 -30.50 7.85 43.50
C PRO A 570 -29.18 8.63 43.67
N ALA A 571 -29.04 9.74 42.93
CA ALA A 571 -27.93 10.67 43.10
C ALA A 571 -28.27 11.68 44.19
N ASN A 572 -28.07 11.26 45.44
CA ASN A 572 -28.48 12.00 46.64
C ASN A 572 -27.34 12.26 47.61
N GLY A 573 -26.08 12.07 47.18
CA GLY A 573 -24.91 12.24 48.02
C GLY A 573 -24.69 11.09 49.03
N VAL A 574 -25.57 10.10 49.13
CA VAL A 574 -25.36 8.99 50.08
C VAL A 574 -24.32 8.00 49.54
N ILE A 575 -23.24 7.81 50.29
CA ILE A 575 -22.17 6.87 49.92
C ILE A 575 -22.58 5.46 50.38
N ASN A 576 -23.19 4.71 49.47
CA ASN A 576 -23.58 3.31 49.67
C ASN A 576 -22.59 2.33 49.00
N ALA A 577 -22.84 1.03 49.10
CA ALA A 577 -21.97 0.01 48.50
C ALA A 577 -21.79 0.13 46.97
N LYS A 578 -22.79 0.66 46.25
CA LYS A 578 -22.71 0.94 44.80
C LYS A 578 -21.79 2.15 44.56
N THR A 579 -21.96 3.24 45.31
CA THR A 579 -21.07 4.41 45.26
C THR A 579 -19.62 4.06 45.61
N ARG A 580 -19.40 3.29 46.69
CA ARG A 580 -18.06 2.82 47.11
C ARG A 580 -17.38 1.98 46.03
N ARG A 581 -18.13 1.08 45.38
CA ARG A 581 -17.61 0.28 44.26
C ARG A 581 -17.21 1.18 43.09
N ALA A 582 -18.10 2.10 42.69
CA ALA A 582 -17.84 3.03 41.60
C ALA A 582 -16.67 3.99 41.89
N LEU A 583 -16.49 4.42 43.14
CA LEU A 583 -15.31 5.21 43.54
C LEU A 583 -14.02 4.41 43.40
N ASN A 584 -14.06 3.10 43.62
CA ASN A 584 -12.93 2.20 43.37
C ASN A 584 -12.80 1.75 41.90
N GLU A 585 -13.76 2.08 41.04
CA GLU A 585 -13.69 1.79 39.61
C GLU A 585 -12.74 2.78 38.91
N GLY A 586 -11.50 2.33 38.74
CA GLY A 586 -10.46 2.98 37.94
C GLY A 586 -9.21 2.14 38.04
N LYS A 587 -8.71 1.62 36.91
CA LYS A 587 -7.43 0.90 36.93
C LYS A 587 -6.32 1.93 37.04
N GLN A 588 -5.33 1.68 37.90
CA GLN A 588 -4.05 2.38 37.77
C GLN A 588 -3.53 2.07 36.36
N VAL A 589 -3.46 3.10 35.52
CA VAL A 589 -2.94 2.95 34.16
C VAL A 589 -1.42 3.05 34.26
N SER A 590 -0.74 1.96 33.94
CA SER A 590 0.73 1.94 33.93
C SER A 590 1.26 2.92 32.86
N PRO A 591 2.46 3.49 33.07
CA PRO A 591 3.14 4.26 32.02
C PRO A 591 3.24 3.48 30.69
N THR A 592 3.43 2.15 30.76
CA THR A 592 3.48 1.29 29.58
C THR A 592 2.16 1.23 28.81
N THR A 593 1.02 1.25 29.51
CA THR A 593 -0.30 1.27 28.86
C THR A 593 -0.55 2.62 28.18
N LEU A 594 -0.13 3.72 28.81
CA LEU A 594 -0.20 5.06 28.21
C LEU A 594 0.65 5.14 26.95
N LEU A 595 1.89 4.63 27.00
CA LEU A 595 2.79 4.55 25.85
C LEU A 595 2.17 3.76 24.69
N ALA A 596 1.56 2.60 24.97
CA ALA A 596 0.92 1.80 23.93
C ALA A 596 -0.23 2.55 23.24
N ASN A 597 -1.03 3.31 24.01
CA ASN A 597 -2.10 4.13 23.43
C ASN A 597 -1.55 5.33 22.64
N MET A 598 -0.51 5.99 23.15
CA MET A 598 0.20 7.05 22.42
C MET A 598 0.76 6.54 21.09
N GLU A 599 1.30 5.32 21.05
CA GLU A 599 1.80 4.71 19.82
C GLU A 599 0.67 4.41 18.84
N GLN A 600 -0.48 3.90 19.30
CA GLN A 600 -1.65 3.71 18.43
C GLN A 600 -2.16 5.01 17.81
N TRP A 601 -2.11 6.13 18.54
CA TRP A 601 -2.42 7.46 18.01
C TRP A 601 -1.47 7.89 16.89
N ARG A 602 -0.21 7.43 16.88
CA ARG A 602 0.72 7.72 15.77
C ARG A 602 0.34 7.01 14.47
N TRP A 603 -0.41 5.92 14.54
CA TRP A 603 -0.90 5.19 13.38
C TRP A 603 -2.23 5.73 12.85
N MET A 604 -2.86 6.67 13.56
CA MET A 604 -4.10 7.30 13.12
C MET A 604 -3.83 8.28 11.96
N PRO A 605 -4.80 8.45 11.04
CA PRO A 605 -4.79 9.57 10.11
C PRO A 605 -4.64 10.89 10.85
N ARG A 606 -3.92 11.84 10.23
CA ARG A 606 -3.73 13.18 10.80
C ARG A 606 -5.00 14.00 10.79
N ASP A 607 -5.73 13.86 9.70
CA ASP A 607 -7.05 14.40 9.52
C ASP A 607 -8.06 13.26 9.60
N LEU A 608 -9.03 13.39 10.51
CA LEU A 608 -10.13 12.44 10.66
C LEU A 608 -11.36 12.88 9.84
N GLY A 609 -11.32 14.07 9.23
CA GLY A 609 -12.45 14.75 8.62
C GLY A 609 -13.27 15.55 9.63
N GLU A 610 -14.14 16.43 9.12
CA GLU A 610 -15.08 17.21 9.94
C GLU A 610 -16.15 16.30 10.57
N THR A 611 -16.61 15.29 9.82
CA THR A 611 -17.58 14.29 10.28
C THR A 611 -16.98 12.89 10.20
N TYR A 612 -16.99 12.14 11.30
CA TYR A 612 -16.47 10.77 11.34
C TYR A 612 -17.20 9.89 12.36
N VAL A 613 -17.16 8.57 12.11
CA VAL A 613 -17.67 7.56 13.04
C VAL A 613 -16.51 6.96 13.81
N TRP A 614 -16.58 7.04 15.13
CA TRP A 614 -15.58 6.48 16.03
C TRP A 614 -16.13 5.26 16.73
N VAL A 615 -15.48 4.11 16.53
CA VAL A 615 -15.81 2.87 17.24
C VAL A 615 -14.68 2.55 18.21
N ASN A 616 -14.95 2.69 19.51
CA ASN A 616 -14.02 2.30 20.55
C ASN A 616 -14.32 0.86 20.99
N VAL A 617 -13.62 -0.09 20.38
CA VAL A 617 -13.81 -1.54 20.56
C VAL A 617 -13.78 -1.96 22.05
N PRO A 618 -12.75 -1.63 22.85
CA PRO A 618 -12.72 -2.01 24.26
C PRO A 618 -13.76 -1.31 25.14
N GLU A 619 -14.35 -0.19 24.69
CA GLU A 619 -15.42 0.51 25.40
C GLU A 619 -16.83 0.09 24.94
N TYR A 620 -16.94 -0.79 23.93
CA TYR A 620 -18.22 -1.21 23.36
C TYR A 620 -19.11 -0.03 22.96
N THR A 621 -18.51 1.05 22.46
CA THR A 621 -19.21 2.30 22.14
C THR A 621 -18.89 2.74 20.71
N VAL A 622 -19.91 3.20 20.01
CA VAL A 622 -19.78 3.95 18.76
C VAL A 622 -20.29 5.37 18.98
N SER A 623 -19.58 6.34 18.41
CA SER A 623 -19.94 7.74 18.44
C SER A 623 -19.85 8.32 17.04
N VAL A 624 -20.79 9.18 16.68
CA VAL A 624 -20.73 10.02 15.48
C VAL A 624 -20.26 11.39 15.92
N ILE A 625 -19.14 11.83 15.37
CA ILE A 625 -18.55 13.14 15.62
C ILE A 625 -18.82 13.99 14.40
N ASP A 626 -19.32 15.20 14.62
CA ASP A 626 -19.50 16.22 13.62
C ASP A 626 -18.93 17.55 14.12
N HIS A 627 -18.00 18.15 13.37
CA HIS A 627 -17.29 19.38 13.74
C HIS A 627 -16.69 19.34 15.16
N GLY A 628 -16.17 18.16 15.56
CA GLY A 628 -15.60 17.92 16.88
C GLY A 628 -16.60 17.67 18.02
N GLN A 629 -17.91 17.75 17.76
CA GLN A 629 -18.97 17.47 18.72
C GLN A 629 -19.53 16.06 18.54
N VAL A 630 -19.80 15.36 19.63
CA VAL A 630 -20.48 14.06 19.58
C VAL A 630 -21.98 14.33 19.36
N VAL A 631 -22.46 14.07 18.15
CA VAL A 631 -23.88 14.26 17.77
C VAL A 631 -24.73 13.01 18.02
N HIS A 632 -24.08 11.85 18.14
CA HIS A 632 -24.73 10.59 18.50
C HIS A 632 -23.75 9.66 19.19
N SER A 633 -24.23 8.89 20.17
CA SER A 633 -23.43 7.83 20.80
C SER A 633 -24.32 6.69 21.28
N GLU A 634 -23.87 5.46 21.06
CA GLU A 634 -24.60 4.25 21.46
C GLU A 634 -23.65 3.09 21.77
N ARG A 635 -24.20 2.04 22.39
CA ARG A 635 -23.46 0.81 22.65
C ARG A 635 -23.41 -0.04 21.39
N VAL A 636 -22.24 -0.61 21.10
CA VAL A 636 -22.03 -1.51 19.97
C VAL A 636 -21.59 -2.90 20.44
N VAL A 637 -21.95 -3.92 19.65
CA VAL A 637 -21.46 -5.28 19.84
C VAL A 637 -20.19 -5.47 19.01
N VAL A 638 -19.15 -6.03 19.61
CA VAL A 638 -17.86 -6.30 18.96
C VAL A 638 -17.55 -7.79 19.00
N GLY A 639 -16.60 -8.23 18.18
CA GLY A 639 -16.18 -9.62 18.09
C GLY A 639 -15.56 -10.15 19.40
N GLU A 640 -15.71 -11.46 19.63
CA GLU A 640 -15.07 -12.18 20.74
C GLU A 640 -13.55 -12.29 20.53
N LEU A 641 -12.81 -12.76 21.55
CA LEU A 641 -11.34 -12.78 21.53
C LEU A 641 -10.72 -13.68 20.46
N ASP A 642 -11.44 -14.68 19.97
CA ASP A 642 -11.03 -15.58 18.88
C ASP A 642 -11.52 -15.12 17.49
N LYS A 643 -12.40 -14.10 17.45
CA LYS A 643 -12.98 -13.49 16.25
C LYS A 643 -13.05 -11.96 16.40
N GLN A 644 -11.94 -11.36 16.80
CA GLN A 644 -11.86 -9.96 17.21
C GLN A 644 -12.26 -9.01 16.08
N THR A 645 -12.93 -7.91 16.42
CA THR A 645 -13.14 -6.80 15.48
C THR A 645 -11.79 -6.21 15.10
N PRO A 646 -11.40 -6.20 13.81
CA PRO A 646 -10.17 -5.57 13.37
C PRO A 646 -10.18 -4.07 13.67
N ILE A 647 -9.02 -3.54 14.04
CA ILE A 647 -8.78 -2.12 14.29
C ILE A 647 -8.29 -1.49 12.99
N PHE A 648 -9.12 -0.66 12.36
CA PHE A 648 -8.82 0.00 11.09
C PHE A 648 -9.34 1.45 11.04
N SER A 649 -9.08 2.14 9.92
CA SER A 649 -9.68 3.43 9.55
C SER A 649 -9.92 3.46 8.04
N LYS A 650 -11.16 3.76 7.63
CA LYS A 650 -11.62 3.79 6.23
C LYS A 650 -12.79 4.77 6.09
N ASP A 651 -12.96 5.26 4.87
CA ASP A 651 -14.10 6.11 4.51
C ASP A 651 -15.38 5.26 4.39
N LEU A 652 -16.50 5.77 4.92
CA LEU A 652 -17.80 5.14 4.79
C LEU A 652 -18.37 5.44 3.39
N GLU A 653 -18.44 4.44 2.52
CA GLU A 653 -18.87 4.64 1.12
C GLU A 653 -20.39 4.56 0.91
N THR A 654 -21.08 3.69 1.65
CA THR A 654 -22.50 3.39 1.39
C THR A 654 -23.19 2.88 2.65
N ILE A 655 -24.43 3.33 2.87
CA ILE A 655 -25.34 2.83 3.91
C ILE A 655 -26.46 2.05 3.22
N TYR A 656 -26.68 0.81 3.65
CA TYR A 656 -27.76 -0.03 3.13
C TYR A 656 -28.92 -0.06 4.11
N PHE A 657 -30.07 0.45 3.69
CA PHE A 657 -31.32 0.25 4.41
C PHE A 657 -31.96 -1.08 3.98
N HIS A 658 -32.47 -1.80 4.95
CA HIS A 658 -33.06 -3.14 4.87
C HIS A 658 -32.14 -4.12 4.14
N PRO A 659 -30.92 -4.35 4.65
CA PRO A 659 -29.91 -5.13 3.94
C PRO A 659 -30.30 -6.61 3.87
N ARG A 660 -29.91 -7.27 2.77
CA ARG A 660 -29.80 -8.74 2.76
C ARG A 660 -28.50 -9.14 3.44
N TRP A 661 -28.53 -10.15 4.30
CA TRP A 661 -27.31 -10.66 4.91
C TRP A 661 -26.77 -11.83 4.10
N ASN A 662 -25.67 -11.62 3.37
CA ASN A 662 -24.94 -12.71 2.73
C ASN A 662 -24.01 -13.35 3.76
N VAL A 663 -24.20 -14.65 4.03
CA VAL A 663 -23.48 -15.32 5.10
C VAL A 663 -22.01 -15.55 4.68
N PRO A 664 -21.03 -15.08 5.47
CA PRO A 664 -19.61 -15.32 5.21
C PRO A 664 -19.26 -16.81 5.16
N GLU A 665 -18.25 -17.17 4.36
CA GLU A 665 -17.77 -18.56 4.24
C GLU A 665 -17.43 -19.22 5.58
N SER A 666 -16.81 -18.46 6.48
CA SER A 666 -16.45 -18.95 7.82
C SER A 666 -17.67 -19.40 8.61
N ILE A 667 -18.75 -18.61 8.61
CA ILE A 667 -20.00 -18.93 9.32
C ILE A 667 -20.71 -20.09 8.64
N LYS A 668 -20.71 -20.14 7.29
CA LYS A 668 -21.27 -21.28 6.55
C LYS A 668 -20.62 -22.59 6.99
N VAL A 669 -19.28 -22.63 7.03
CA VAL A 669 -18.52 -23.85 7.33
C VAL A 669 -18.51 -24.18 8.83
N LYS A 670 -18.33 -23.19 9.70
CA LYS A 670 -18.09 -23.42 11.14
C LYS A 670 -19.37 -23.50 11.97
N GLU A 671 -20.47 -22.89 11.51
CA GLU A 671 -21.70 -22.76 12.31
C GLU A 671 -22.90 -23.41 11.62
N ILE A 672 -23.17 -23.05 10.36
CA ILE A 672 -24.37 -23.50 9.66
C ILE A 672 -24.26 -24.98 9.26
N LEU A 673 -23.16 -25.38 8.62
CA LEU A 673 -22.96 -26.75 8.16
C LEU A 673 -23.07 -27.79 9.31
N PRO A 674 -22.42 -27.61 10.48
CA PRO A 674 -22.59 -28.53 11.61
C PRO A 674 -24.03 -28.60 12.14
N SER A 675 -24.80 -27.51 12.02
CA SER A 675 -26.22 -27.53 12.37
C SER A 675 -27.05 -28.32 11.36
N LEU A 676 -26.84 -28.07 10.07
CA LEU A 676 -27.52 -28.77 8.97
C LEU A 676 -27.19 -30.28 8.93
N ALA A 677 -25.93 -30.65 9.15
CA ALA A 677 -25.48 -32.04 9.18
C ALA A 677 -26.11 -32.85 10.33
N ARG A 678 -26.44 -32.18 11.45
CA ARG A 678 -27.17 -32.79 12.59
C ARG A 678 -28.69 -32.80 12.41
N GLY A 679 -29.21 -32.37 11.24
CA GLY A 679 -30.65 -32.24 11.00
C GLY A 679 -31.30 -31.08 11.76
N GLY A 680 -30.52 -30.11 12.22
CA GLY A 680 -30.99 -29.00 13.04
C GLY A 680 -31.84 -27.98 12.25
N GLY A 681 -32.94 -27.54 12.84
CA GLY A 681 -33.85 -26.52 12.27
C GLY A 681 -33.31 -25.08 12.28
N TYR A 682 -32.04 -24.84 12.63
CA TYR A 682 -31.45 -23.49 12.73
C TYR A 682 -31.62 -22.71 11.42
N PHE A 683 -31.36 -23.37 10.29
CA PHE A 683 -31.45 -22.75 8.97
C PHE A 683 -32.85 -22.20 8.66
N HIS A 684 -33.88 -22.97 8.99
CA HIS A 684 -35.27 -22.59 8.76
C HIS A 684 -35.76 -21.56 9.80
N ARG A 685 -35.40 -21.72 11.08
CA ARG A 685 -35.78 -20.78 12.15
C ARG A 685 -35.27 -19.37 11.89
N GLN A 686 -34.08 -19.25 11.32
CA GLN A 686 -33.48 -17.96 10.96
C GLN A 686 -33.99 -17.42 9.61
N GLY A 687 -34.92 -18.12 8.94
CA GLY A 687 -35.47 -17.67 7.65
C GLY A 687 -34.42 -17.59 6.54
N MET A 688 -33.36 -18.40 6.62
CA MET A 688 -32.27 -18.36 5.63
C MET A 688 -32.68 -19.03 4.32
N LYS A 689 -32.07 -18.56 3.23
CA LYS A 689 -32.25 -19.04 1.86
C LYS A 689 -30.96 -19.66 1.35
N LEU A 690 -31.11 -20.77 0.62
CA LEU A 690 -30.01 -21.51 0.02
C LEU A 690 -30.19 -21.48 -1.49
N VAL A 691 -29.18 -20.99 -2.22
CA VAL A 691 -29.21 -20.90 -3.67
C VAL A 691 -28.00 -21.62 -4.27
N ARG A 692 -28.23 -22.37 -5.35
CA ARG A 692 -27.18 -23.00 -6.15
C ARG A 692 -27.45 -22.73 -7.62
N ASN A 693 -26.45 -22.20 -8.34
CA ASN A 693 -26.56 -21.86 -9.76
C ASN A 693 -27.78 -20.97 -10.08
N GLY A 694 -28.08 -20.01 -9.19
CA GLY A 694 -29.19 -19.07 -9.36
C GLY A 694 -30.59 -19.64 -9.05
N ARG A 695 -30.70 -20.89 -8.59
CA ARG A 695 -31.97 -21.50 -8.18
C ARG A 695 -32.00 -21.77 -6.68
N GLU A 696 -33.13 -21.46 -6.04
CA GLU A 696 -33.34 -21.78 -4.62
C GLU A 696 -33.41 -23.30 -4.44
N VAL A 697 -32.72 -23.80 -3.42
CA VAL A 697 -32.62 -25.22 -3.08
C VAL A 697 -33.14 -25.39 -1.66
N LYS A 698 -33.95 -26.42 -1.40
CA LYS A 698 -34.37 -26.73 -0.03
C LYS A 698 -33.18 -27.30 0.73
N ALA A 699 -32.85 -26.73 1.89
CA ALA A 699 -31.74 -27.24 2.69
C ALA A 699 -31.93 -28.71 3.10
N SER A 700 -33.18 -29.14 3.32
CA SER A 700 -33.52 -30.53 3.64
C SER A 700 -33.31 -31.52 2.50
N SER A 701 -33.24 -31.08 1.24
CA SER A 701 -33.03 -31.96 0.09
C SER A 701 -31.55 -32.22 -0.21
N VAL A 702 -30.63 -31.68 0.59
CA VAL A 702 -29.18 -31.79 0.38
C VAL A 702 -28.58 -32.73 1.42
N ASN A 703 -27.75 -33.68 0.98
CA ASN A 703 -26.98 -34.53 1.89
C ASN A 703 -25.74 -33.78 2.41
N TRP A 704 -25.87 -33.11 3.55
CA TRP A 704 -24.82 -32.31 4.17
C TRP A 704 -23.64 -33.10 4.72
N GLY A 705 -23.75 -34.43 4.87
CA GLY A 705 -22.60 -35.28 5.20
C GLY A 705 -21.60 -35.44 4.05
N LYS A 706 -22.01 -35.11 2.82
CA LYS A 706 -21.17 -35.20 1.60
C LYS A 706 -21.08 -33.88 0.83
N ALA A 707 -22.04 -32.98 1.00
CA ALA A 707 -22.09 -31.72 0.29
C ALA A 707 -21.18 -30.66 0.94
N ASP A 708 -20.46 -29.92 0.10
CA ASP A 708 -19.72 -28.74 0.53
C ASP A 708 -20.62 -27.49 0.46
N ILE A 709 -20.95 -26.92 1.62
CA ILE A 709 -21.79 -25.72 1.74
C ILE A 709 -21.21 -24.49 1.03
N ARG A 710 -19.89 -24.45 0.77
CA ARG A 710 -19.22 -23.35 0.06
C ARG A 710 -19.66 -23.24 -1.40
N ASN A 711 -20.21 -24.31 -1.96
CA ASN A 711 -20.79 -24.33 -3.30
C ASN A 711 -22.21 -23.75 -3.37
N TYR A 712 -22.72 -23.23 -2.25
CA TYR A 712 -24.04 -22.65 -2.14
C TYR A 712 -23.96 -21.21 -1.64
N ASP A 713 -24.80 -20.37 -2.22
CA ASP A 713 -25.07 -19.02 -1.72
C ASP A 713 -26.08 -19.14 -0.57
N VAL A 714 -25.65 -18.80 0.64
CA VAL A 714 -26.50 -18.75 1.82
C VAL A 714 -26.72 -17.28 2.17
N TYR A 715 -27.97 -16.86 2.27
CA TYR A 715 -28.28 -15.51 2.68
C TYR A 715 -29.58 -15.45 3.49
N GLN A 716 -29.69 -14.44 4.34
CA GLN A 716 -30.93 -14.08 5.01
C GLN A 716 -31.58 -12.90 4.25
N PRO A 717 -32.85 -13.01 3.84
CA PRO A 717 -33.58 -11.90 3.24
C PRO A 717 -33.72 -10.72 4.19
N SER A 718 -33.97 -9.53 3.66
CA SER A 718 -34.30 -8.34 4.44
C SER A 718 -35.55 -8.57 5.29
N GLY A 719 -35.53 -8.14 6.55
CA GLY A 719 -36.66 -8.29 7.46
C GLY A 719 -36.29 -8.01 8.92
N PRO A 720 -37.28 -7.95 9.83
CA PRO A 720 -37.05 -7.60 11.25
C PRO A 720 -36.13 -8.55 12.01
N SER A 721 -36.06 -9.82 11.58
CA SER A 721 -35.20 -10.85 12.17
C SER A 721 -33.86 -11.01 11.46
N ASN A 722 -33.56 -10.15 10.48
CA ASN A 722 -32.29 -10.18 9.78
C ASN A 722 -31.14 -9.83 10.73
N ALA A 723 -30.05 -10.59 10.68
CA ALA A 723 -28.89 -10.41 11.55
C ALA A 723 -28.20 -9.05 11.38
N LEU A 724 -28.39 -8.39 10.22
CA LEU A 724 -27.93 -7.02 9.96
C LEU A 724 -28.96 -5.95 10.31
N GLY A 725 -30.14 -6.33 10.82
CA GLY A 725 -31.20 -5.40 11.21
C GLY A 725 -31.98 -4.82 10.03
N ARG A 726 -32.32 -3.53 10.13
CA ARG A 726 -33.16 -2.78 9.19
C ARG A 726 -32.42 -1.61 8.61
#